data_AF-C5XZC1-F1
#
_entry.id   AF-C5XZC1-F1
#
_cell.length_a   1.000
_cell.length_b   1.000
_cell.length_c   1.000
_cell.angle_alpha   90.00
_cell.angle_beta   90.00
_cell.angle_gamma   90.00
#
_symmetry.space_group_name_H-M   'P 1'
#
loop_
_entity.id
_entity.type
_entity.pdbx_description
1 polymer ?
#
loop_
_entity_poly.entity_id
_entity_poly.type
_entity_poly.pdbx_seq_one_letter_code
_entity_poly.pdbx_strand_id
1 'polypeptide(L)'
;MATAEAAAEIVREIAAVGAADLAAAAEPLRTDCLRLARKVSLLSHLVAEVADAGEGDAAAAAWVRELVRALEAARRFVALGRTPAPAPAAAGASDQDAICKNTALQFKYVTWQLQAALANLPHSCFQISDEVQEEVDLVRAQLRREMEKKGGFDVTVFIKVHDILAQIDNTAPQSQQPHQQPEQSQMEKFSNDHLELQNVVSLVSEISGLSKSDMTKITSELIEGLQNVETPESPKPDNVDSQSSDETKSSSGEVKKPDSVAIPEDFRCPISLELMRDPVIVSTGQTYERAFIQRWIDCGNRTCPKTQQKLQNLALTPNYVLRSLILQWCEEKGIEPPSRSKSDGSPLEVGGNRLAIEALVRNLSSSSLDERKSAAAEIRSLAKKSTDNRILLAESSAIPALVKLLSSKDLKTQEHAVTALLNLSIYDQNKELIVVAGAIVPIIQVLRMGSMEGRENAAAAIFSLSLIDDNKIMIGSTPGAIEALVELLQSGSSRGKKDAATALFNLCIYQANKVRAVRAGILVPLIRMLQDSSRNGAVDEALTILSVLVSHHECKTAISKAHAIPLLIDLLRSGQARNKENAAAILLALCKKDTENLACIGRLGAQIPLTELAKTGTDRAKRKATSLLEHLSKLQVL
;
A
#
# COMPACT_ATOMS: atom_id res chain seq x y z
N MET A 1 0.47 22.78 -28.12
CA MET A 1 -0.67 23.00 -27.19
C MET A 1 -0.85 21.74 -26.39
N ALA A 2 -0.74 21.78 -25.06
CA ALA A 2 -1.02 20.62 -24.23
C ALA A 2 -2.54 20.41 -24.19
N THR A 3 -3.00 19.26 -24.67
CA THR A 3 -4.42 18.89 -24.73
C THR A 3 -4.72 17.72 -23.77
N ALA A 4 -5.99 17.52 -23.43
CA ALA A 4 -6.41 16.34 -22.67
C ALA A 4 -6.04 15.03 -23.40
N GLU A 5 -6.08 15.03 -24.74
CA GLU A 5 -5.61 13.92 -25.58
C GLU A 5 -4.11 13.63 -25.39
N ALA A 6 -3.28 14.67 -25.27
CA ALA A 6 -1.86 14.51 -25.00
C ALA A 6 -1.62 13.86 -23.62
N ALA A 7 -2.39 14.26 -22.60
CA ALA A 7 -2.35 13.62 -21.28
C ALA A 7 -2.73 12.12 -21.38
N ALA A 8 -3.80 11.80 -22.11
CA ALA A 8 -4.25 10.42 -22.32
C ALA A 8 -3.21 9.56 -23.06
N GLU A 9 -2.52 10.13 -24.06
CA GLU A 9 -1.42 9.47 -24.76
C GLU A 9 -0.28 9.12 -23.81
N ILE A 10 0.19 10.10 -23.02
CA ILE A 10 1.30 9.90 -22.09
C ILE A 10 0.95 8.87 -21.01
N VAL A 11 -0.27 8.93 -20.46
CA VAL A 11 -0.74 7.92 -19.48
C VAL A 11 -0.69 6.52 -20.08
N ARG A 12 -1.11 6.36 -21.34
CA ARG A 12 -1.10 5.06 -22.02
C ARG A 12 0.32 4.55 -22.29
N GLU A 13 1.23 5.42 -22.73
CA GLU A 13 2.64 5.09 -22.94
C GLU A 13 3.32 4.61 -21.65
N ILE A 14 3.06 5.31 -20.54
CA ILE A 14 3.60 4.98 -19.22
C ILE A 14 2.95 3.69 -18.69
N ALA A 15 1.63 3.54 -18.82
CA ALA A 15 0.90 2.35 -18.36
C ALA A 15 1.31 1.07 -19.10
N ALA A 16 1.81 1.18 -20.34
CA ALA A 16 2.33 0.07 -21.11
C ALA A 16 3.69 -0.46 -20.61
N VAL A 17 4.38 0.28 -19.72
CA VAL A 17 5.70 -0.12 -19.21
C VAL A 17 5.57 -1.31 -18.26
N GLY A 18 6.10 -2.46 -18.68
CA GLY A 18 6.16 -3.68 -17.89
C GLY A 18 7.54 -3.97 -17.30
N ALA A 19 7.60 -5.00 -16.46
CA ALA A 19 8.86 -5.46 -15.86
C ALA A 19 9.87 -5.96 -16.90
N ALA A 20 9.42 -6.37 -18.09
CA ALA A 20 10.27 -6.81 -19.20
C ALA A 20 10.99 -5.63 -19.87
N ASP A 21 10.30 -4.50 -20.05
CA ASP A 21 10.87 -3.29 -20.67
C ASP A 21 11.98 -2.66 -19.82
N LEU A 22 11.95 -2.93 -18.51
CA LEU A 22 12.88 -2.42 -17.52
C LEU A 22 13.87 -3.50 -17.04
N ALA A 23 14.03 -4.59 -17.79
CA ALA A 23 14.88 -5.72 -17.37
C ALA A 23 16.37 -5.33 -17.24
N ALA A 24 16.82 -4.30 -17.96
CA ALA A 24 18.19 -3.79 -17.95
C ALA A 24 18.47 -2.77 -16.83
N ALA A 25 17.44 -2.25 -16.15
CA ALA A 25 17.61 -1.30 -15.06
C ALA A 25 18.09 -1.96 -13.77
N ALA A 26 19.01 -1.30 -13.07
CA ALA A 26 19.44 -1.67 -11.73
C ALA A 26 18.40 -1.26 -10.68
N GLU A 27 18.40 -1.94 -9.53
CA GLU A 27 17.67 -1.49 -8.35
C GLU A 27 18.36 -0.28 -7.70
N PRO A 28 17.64 0.72 -7.15
CA PRO A 28 16.18 0.78 -6.98
C PRO A 28 15.39 1.39 -8.16
N LEU A 29 16.08 1.87 -9.21
CA LEU A 29 15.48 2.58 -10.35
C LEU A 29 14.37 1.76 -11.03
N ARG A 30 14.62 0.46 -11.23
CA ARG A 30 13.64 -0.46 -11.82
C ARG A 30 12.33 -0.48 -11.03
N THR A 31 12.43 -0.71 -9.71
CA THR A 31 11.25 -0.75 -8.83
C THR A 31 10.52 0.59 -8.79
N ASP A 32 11.26 1.70 -8.73
CA ASP A 32 10.68 3.05 -8.72
C ASP A 32 9.95 3.37 -10.04
N CYS A 33 10.50 2.99 -11.19
CA CYS A 33 9.81 3.14 -12.49
C CYS A 33 8.51 2.33 -12.54
N LEU A 34 8.52 1.08 -12.05
CA LEU A 34 7.34 0.22 -12.03
C LEU A 34 6.25 0.76 -11.08
N ARG A 35 6.64 1.28 -9.92
CA ARG A 35 5.72 1.95 -8.98
C ARG A 35 5.06 3.16 -9.62
N LEU A 36 5.88 4.04 -10.21
CA LEU A 36 5.38 5.25 -10.86
C LEU A 36 4.43 4.92 -12.01
N ALA A 37 4.81 3.99 -12.88
CA ALA A 37 4.01 3.58 -14.02
C ALA A 37 2.61 3.10 -13.62
N ARG A 38 2.50 2.41 -12.49
CA ARG A 38 1.22 1.94 -11.95
C ARG A 38 0.35 3.05 -11.41
N LYS A 39 0.93 4.02 -10.70
CA LYS A 39 0.17 5.14 -10.17
C LYS A 39 -0.37 6.00 -11.30
N VAL A 40 0.44 6.19 -12.34
CA VAL A 40 0.01 6.89 -13.55
C VAL A 40 -1.09 6.12 -14.29
N SER A 41 -1.04 4.78 -14.34
CA SER A 41 -2.09 4.00 -15.03
C SER A 41 -3.47 4.11 -14.37
N LEU A 42 -3.53 4.38 -13.06
CA LEU A 42 -4.78 4.69 -12.33
C LEU A 42 -5.41 6.02 -12.76
N LEU A 43 -4.67 6.90 -13.45
CA LEU A 43 -5.22 8.17 -13.95
C LEU A 43 -5.91 8.03 -15.32
N SER A 44 -6.01 6.81 -15.86
CA SER A 44 -6.58 6.55 -17.19
C SER A 44 -8.05 6.97 -17.31
N HIS A 45 -8.87 6.75 -16.29
CA HIS A 45 -10.27 7.21 -16.31
C HIS A 45 -10.37 8.74 -16.16
N LEU A 46 -9.51 9.35 -15.33
CA LEU A 46 -9.45 10.80 -15.18
C LEU A 46 -9.19 11.49 -16.52
N VAL A 47 -8.15 11.06 -17.25
CA VAL A 47 -7.81 11.69 -18.54
C VAL A 47 -8.87 11.44 -19.61
N ALA A 48 -9.62 10.33 -19.52
CA ALA A 48 -10.75 10.05 -20.41
C ALA A 48 -11.92 11.01 -20.13
N GLU A 49 -12.34 11.16 -18.87
CA GLU A 49 -13.43 12.08 -18.51
C GLU A 49 -13.07 13.55 -18.78
N VAL A 50 -11.82 13.93 -18.54
CA VAL A 50 -11.32 15.28 -18.87
C VAL A 50 -11.32 15.51 -20.39
N ALA A 51 -11.02 14.49 -21.21
CA ALA A 51 -11.09 14.59 -22.66
C ALA A 51 -12.53 14.68 -23.17
N ASP A 52 -13.45 13.91 -22.58
CA ASP A 52 -14.88 13.90 -22.93
C ASP A 52 -15.57 15.22 -22.54
N ALA A 53 -15.12 15.89 -21.47
CA ALA A 53 -15.65 17.17 -21.01
C ALA A 53 -15.37 18.36 -21.97
N GLY A 54 -14.42 18.23 -22.91
CA GLY A 54 -14.08 19.26 -23.91
C GLY A 54 -13.18 20.39 -23.39
N GLU A 55 -13.00 21.45 -24.20
CA GLU A 55 -12.22 22.63 -23.82
C GLU A 55 -12.94 23.42 -22.71
N GLY A 56 -12.52 23.20 -21.47
CA GLY A 56 -13.01 23.93 -20.30
C GLY A 56 -12.59 25.41 -20.27
N ASP A 57 -12.86 26.07 -19.15
CA ASP A 57 -12.45 27.46 -18.94
C ASP A 57 -10.92 27.66 -18.89
N ALA A 58 -10.45 28.91 -18.78
CA ALA A 58 -9.03 29.21 -18.73
C ALA A 58 -8.28 28.52 -17.56
N ALA A 59 -8.98 28.25 -16.45
CA ALA A 59 -8.42 27.55 -15.30
C ALA A 59 -8.30 26.04 -15.58
N ALA A 60 -9.31 25.44 -16.20
CA ALA A 60 -9.27 24.07 -16.70
C ALA A 60 -8.13 23.86 -17.71
N ALA A 61 -7.97 24.78 -18.67
CA ALA A 61 -6.87 24.72 -19.64
C ALA A 61 -5.49 24.89 -18.99
N ALA A 62 -5.36 25.74 -17.97
CA ALA A 62 -4.12 25.90 -17.20
C ALA A 62 -3.79 24.63 -16.40
N TRP A 63 -4.78 24.01 -15.78
CA TRP A 63 -4.60 22.77 -15.05
C TRP A 63 -4.21 21.60 -15.98
N VAL A 64 -4.83 21.48 -17.16
CA VAL A 64 -4.45 20.45 -18.15
C VAL A 64 -3.00 20.61 -18.59
N ARG A 65 -2.51 21.84 -18.79
CA ARG A 65 -1.08 22.09 -19.07
C ARG A 65 -0.20 21.57 -17.94
N GLU A 66 -0.59 21.81 -16.70
CA GLU A 66 0.17 21.39 -15.52
C GLU A 66 0.20 19.86 -15.37
N LEU A 67 -0.95 19.22 -15.57
CA LEU A 67 -1.03 17.76 -15.58
C LEU A 67 -0.13 17.16 -16.67
N VAL A 68 -0.15 17.71 -17.89
CA VAL A 68 0.70 17.22 -19.00
C VAL A 68 2.18 17.37 -18.65
N ARG A 69 2.62 18.47 -18.04
CA ARG A 69 4.02 18.62 -17.58
C ARG A 69 4.42 17.54 -16.58
N ALA A 70 3.59 17.32 -15.57
CA ALA A 70 3.85 16.30 -14.56
C ALA A 70 3.89 14.89 -15.17
N LEU A 71 3.02 14.59 -16.13
CA LEU A 71 3.01 13.33 -16.88
C LEU A 71 4.23 13.19 -17.79
N GLU A 72 4.68 14.24 -18.45
CA GLU A 72 5.91 14.22 -19.24
C GLU A 72 7.16 13.97 -18.39
N ALA A 73 7.24 14.61 -17.22
CA ALA A 73 8.28 14.35 -16.24
C ALA A 73 8.30 12.87 -15.82
N ALA A 74 7.12 12.30 -15.55
CA ALA A 74 6.98 10.88 -15.28
C ALA A 74 7.43 10.00 -16.45
N ARG A 75 7.08 10.37 -17.69
CA ARG A 75 7.53 9.66 -18.90
C ARG A 75 9.04 9.67 -19.04
N ARG A 76 9.71 10.81 -18.83
CA ARG A 76 11.17 10.94 -18.90
C ARG A 76 11.85 10.10 -17.82
N PHE A 77 11.33 10.12 -16.59
CA PHE A 77 11.86 9.27 -15.51
C PHE A 77 11.76 7.78 -15.83
N VAL A 78 10.61 7.31 -16.32
CA VAL A 78 10.43 5.90 -16.70
C VAL A 78 11.35 5.52 -17.88
N ALA A 79 11.63 6.45 -18.80
CA ALA A 79 12.57 6.22 -19.89
C ALA A 79 14.01 5.99 -19.40
N LEU A 80 14.43 6.57 -18.28
CA LEU A 80 15.75 6.29 -17.67
C LEU A 80 15.92 4.79 -17.40
N GLY A 81 14.89 4.13 -16.90
CA GLY A 81 14.91 2.68 -16.62
C GLY A 81 14.91 1.78 -17.87
N ARG A 82 14.64 2.33 -19.07
CA ARG A 82 14.75 1.59 -20.34
C ARG A 82 16.15 1.65 -20.93
N THR A 83 16.99 2.58 -20.46
CA THR A 83 18.37 2.69 -20.93
C THR A 83 19.26 1.64 -20.24
N PRO A 84 20.16 0.97 -20.96
CA PRO A 84 21.09 0.03 -20.34
C PRO A 84 22.02 0.78 -19.39
N ALA A 85 22.18 0.28 -18.17
CA ALA A 85 23.19 0.82 -17.25
C ALA A 85 24.59 0.72 -17.90
N PRO A 86 25.46 1.74 -17.73
CA PRO A 86 26.85 1.64 -18.19
C PRO A 86 27.52 0.42 -17.56
N ALA A 87 28.33 -0.30 -18.34
CA ALA A 87 28.92 -1.57 -17.93
C ALA A 87 29.65 -1.46 -16.57
N PRO A 88 29.50 -2.44 -15.66
CA PRO A 88 30.03 -2.38 -14.29
C PRO A 88 31.56 -2.33 -14.19
N ALA A 89 32.28 -2.38 -15.32
CA ALA A 89 33.74 -2.36 -15.35
C ALA A 89 34.36 -0.95 -15.21
N ALA A 90 33.58 0.13 -15.23
CA ALA A 90 34.11 1.50 -15.32
C ALA A 90 33.72 2.46 -14.18
N ALA A 91 32.76 2.13 -13.32
CA ALA A 91 32.28 3.02 -12.26
C ALA A 91 32.68 2.50 -10.87
N GLY A 92 33.30 3.34 -10.04
CA GLY A 92 33.66 2.97 -8.68
C GLY A 92 32.43 2.86 -7.76
N ALA A 93 32.58 2.25 -6.58
CA ALA A 93 31.49 2.16 -5.58
C ALA A 93 30.92 3.54 -5.17
N SER A 94 31.74 4.59 -5.25
CA SER A 94 31.35 5.99 -5.04
C SER A 94 30.43 6.54 -6.13
N ASP A 95 30.65 6.15 -7.39
CA ASP A 95 29.87 6.64 -8.54
C ASP A 95 28.47 6.00 -8.55
N GLN A 96 28.38 4.74 -8.12
CA GLN A 96 27.12 4.01 -8.06
C GLN A 96 26.19 4.53 -6.95
N ASP A 97 26.74 4.93 -5.80
CA ASP A 97 25.99 5.60 -4.73
C ASP A 97 25.46 6.97 -5.17
N ALA A 98 26.26 7.75 -5.91
CA ALA A 98 25.83 9.03 -6.48
C ALA A 98 24.69 8.86 -7.49
N ILE A 99 24.76 7.88 -8.40
CA ILE A 99 23.69 7.56 -9.35
C ILE A 99 22.39 7.16 -8.62
N CYS A 100 22.48 6.35 -7.56
CA CYS A 100 21.32 5.98 -6.75
C CYS A 100 20.68 7.17 -6.04
N LYS A 101 21.48 8.10 -5.50
CA LYS A 101 20.98 9.34 -4.88
C LYS A 101 20.31 10.26 -5.90
N ASN A 102 20.90 10.39 -7.09
CA ASN A 102 20.37 11.21 -8.17
C ASN A 102 19.01 10.69 -8.65
N THR A 103 18.91 9.38 -8.92
CA THR A 103 17.65 8.75 -9.35
C THR A 103 16.58 8.81 -8.25
N ALA A 104 16.95 8.70 -6.97
CA ALA A 104 16.03 8.88 -5.86
C ALA A 104 15.47 10.31 -5.77
N LEU A 105 16.30 11.33 -5.99
CA LEU A 105 15.85 12.74 -6.02
C LEU A 105 14.90 13.00 -7.19
N GLN A 106 15.28 12.52 -8.38
CA GLN A 106 14.50 12.56 -9.60
C GLN A 106 13.11 11.94 -9.43
N PHE A 107 13.04 10.76 -8.80
CA PHE A 107 11.79 10.10 -8.45
C PHE A 107 10.93 10.96 -7.50
N LYS A 108 11.53 11.55 -6.46
CA LYS A 108 10.82 12.44 -5.52
C LYS A 108 10.23 13.65 -6.23
N TYR A 109 10.98 14.27 -7.14
CA TYR A 109 10.50 15.43 -7.89
C TYR A 109 9.27 15.11 -8.72
N VAL A 110 9.33 14.03 -9.52
CA VAL A 110 8.19 13.58 -10.34
C VAL A 110 6.97 13.24 -9.49
N THR A 111 7.19 12.53 -8.38
CA THR A 111 6.12 12.15 -7.44
C THR A 111 5.43 13.38 -6.87
N TRP A 112 6.23 14.39 -6.50
CA TRP A 112 5.72 15.67 -6.02
C TRP A 112 4.94 16.42 -7.11
N GLN A 113 5.46 16.52 -8.33
CA GLN A 113 4.77 17.21 -9.43
C GLN A 113 3.40 16.61 -9.72
N LEU A 114 3.32 15.28 -9.84
CA LEU A 114 2.04 14.58 -10.02
C LEU A 114 1.09 14.85 -8.85
N GLN A 115 1.60 14.82 -7.61
CA GLN A 115 0.78 15.08 -6.43
C GLN A 115 0.25 16.52 -6.41
N ALA A 116 1.07 17.51 -6.79
CA ALA A 116 0.70 18.91 -6.86
C ALA A 116 -0.34 19.16 -7.95
N ALA A 117 -0.15 18.59 -9.15
CA ALA A 117 -1.10 18.69 -10.25
C ALA A 117 -2.46 18.10 -9.86
N LEU A 118 -2.49 16.89 -9.28
CA LEU A 118 -3.74 16.25 -8.83
C LEU A 118 -4.40 16.96 -7.65
N ALA A 119 -3.63 17.65 -6.80
CA ALA A 119 -4.19 18.43 -5.68
C ALA A 119 -4.98 19.66 -6.14
N ASN A 120 -4.64 20.20 -7.31
CA ASN A 120 -5.23 21.41 -7.87
C ASN A 120 -6.30 21.11 -8.95
N LEU A 121 -6.84 19.89 -9.00
CA LEU A 121 -7.87 19.47 -9.96
C LEU A 121 -9.16 20.30 -9.80
N PRO A 122 -9.63 21.04 -10.83
CA PRO A 122 -10.85 21.82 -10.74
C PRO A 122 -12.09 20.94 -10.98
N HIS A 123 -12.55 20.26 -9.93
CA HIS A 123 -13.69 19.31 -9.98
C HIS A 123 -14.96 19.88 -10.62
N SER A 124 -15.24 21.18 -10.42
CA SER A 124 -16.42 21.85 -10.96
C SER A 124 -16.42 21.98 -12.48
N CYS A 125 -15.26 21.86 -13.14
CA CYS A 125 -15.12 22.12 -14.57
C CYS A 125 -15.33 20.86 -15.43
N PHE A 126 -15.04 19.67 -14.90
CA PHE A 126 -14.91 18.45 -15.70
C PHE A 126 -16.02 17.41 -15.47
N GLN A 127 -17.04 17.71 -14.65
CA GLN A 127 -18.14 16.78 -14.29
C GLN A 127 -17.64 15.36 -13.92
N ILE A 128 -16.51 15.30 -13.21
CA ILE A 128 -15.84 14.04 -12.88
C ILE A 128 -16.75 13.17 -12.03
N SER A 129 -16.83 11.88 -12.37
CA SER A 129 -17.65 10.92 -11.63
C SER A 129 -17.14 10.74 -10.20
N ASP A 130 -18.04 10.42 -9.26
CA ASP A 130 -17.64 10.15 -7.86
C ASP A 130 -16.61 9.01 -7.78
N GLU A 131 -16.69 8.03 -8.68
CA GLU A 131 -15.73 6.91 -8.76
C GLU A 131 -14.33 7.36 -9.19
N VAL A 132 -14.24 8.17 -10.25
CA VAL A 132 -12.96 8.71 -10.73
C VAL A 132 -12.37 9.69 -9.72
N GLN A 133 -13.22 10.45 -9.04
CA GLN A 133 -12.80 11.35 -7.97
C GLN A 133 -12.13 10.60 -6.81
N GLU A 134 -12.73 9.50 -6.35
CA GLU A 134 -12.10 8.64 -5.33
C GLU A 134 -10.79 8.01 -5.81
N GLU A 135 -10.70 7.63 -7.10
CA GLU A 135 -9.47 7.11 -7.71
C GLU A 135 -8.35 8.16 -7.67
N VAL A 136 -8.65 9.41 -8.04
CA VAL A 136 -7.70 10.54 -7.98
C VAL A 136 -7.28 10.84 -6.55
N ASP A 137 -8.22 10.89 -5.60
CA ASP A 137 -7.92 11.13 -4.20
C ASP A 137 -7.01 10.06 -3.61
N LEU A 138 -7.21 8.80 -4.01
CA LEU A 138 -6.32 7.71 -3.62
C LEU A 138 -4.92 7.89 -4.22
N VAL A 139 -4.79 8.12 -5.53
CA VAL A 139 -3.49 8.34 -6.17
C VAL A 139 -2.75 9.51 -5.52
N ARG A 140 -3.46 10.60 -5.23
CA ARG A 140 -2.90 11.76 -4.51
C ARG A 140 -2.39 11.39 -3.12
N ALA A 141 -3.17 10.64 -2.34
CA ALA A 141 -2.75 10.17 -1.02
C ALA A 141 -1.54 9.23 -1.09
N GLN A 142 -1.48 8.37 -2.12
CA GLN A 142 -0.35 7.47 -2.36
C GLN A 142 0.94 8.22 -2.68
N LEU A 143 0.90 9.20 -3.59
CA LEU A 143 2.06 10.00 -3.96
C LEU A 143 2.59 10.78 -2.74
N ARG A 144 1.69 11.32 -1.91
CA ARG A 144 2.05 11.97 -0.65
C ARG A 144 2.77 11.03 0.32
N ARG A 145 2.23 9.82 0.57
CA ARG A 145 2.86 8.84 1.46
C ARG A 145 4.24 8.38 0.98
N GLU A 146 4.48 8.31 -0.33
CA GLU A 146 5.80 7.98 -0.89
C GLU A 146 6.83 9.08 -0.66
N MET A 147 6.41 10.34 -0.79
CA MET A 147 7.24 11.50 -0.43
C MET A 147 7.66 11.46 1.03
N GLU A 148 6.75 11.08 1.93
CA GLU A 148 7.01 10.98 3.37
C GLU A 148 7.94 9.79 3.73
N LYS A 149 7.82 8.64 3.04
CA LYS A 149 8.61 7.43 3.31
C LYS A 149 10.10 7.54 3.01
N LYS A 150 10.50 8.31 1.99
CA LYS A 150 11.92 8.41 1.56
C LYS A 150 12.71 9.50 2.29
N GLY A 151 12.26 9.92 3.48
CA GLY A 151 12.92 10.93 4.33
C GLY A 151 12.59 12.38 3.96
N GLY A 152 12.64 13.27 4.96
CA GLY A 152 12.31 14.69 4.82
C GLY A 152 13.22 15.39 3.82
N PHE A 153 12.68 15.71 2.65
CA PHE A 153 13.29 16.61 1.68
C PHE A 153 12.52 17.93 1.74
N ASP A 154 13.23 19.06 1.65
CA ASP A 154 12.59 20.37 1.68
C ASP A 154 11.82 20.60 0.38
N VAL A 155 10.50 20.45 0.44
CA VAL A 155 9.57 20.62 -0.68
C VAL A 155 9.61 22.06 -1.22
N THR A 156 10.08 23.03 -0.43
CA THR A 156 10.20 24.43 -0.89
C THR A 156 11.16 24.59 -2.06
N VAL A 157 12.18 23.73 -2.17
CA VAL A 157 13.09 23.72 -3.33
C VAL A 157 12.36 23.30 -4.60
N PHE A 158 11.51 22.27 -4.52
CA PHE A 158 10.72 21.81 -5.66
C PHE A 158 9.67 22.84 -6.08
N ILE A 159 9.01 23.50 -5.11
CA ILE A 159 8.06 24.58 -5.39
C ILE A 159 8.76 25.72 -6.13
N LYS A 160 9.89 26.22 -5.62
CA LYS A 160 10.62 27.32 -6.26
C LYS A 160 11.09 26.97 -7.67
N VAL A 161 11.67 25.78 -7.86
CA VAL A 161 12.08 25.33 -9.20
C VAL A 161 10.86 25.29 -10.11
N HIS A 162 9.76 24.70 -9.67
CA HIS A 162 8.55 24.56 -10.46
C HIS A 162 7.87 25.89 -10.83
N ASP A 163 7.81 26.84 -9.90
CA ASP A 163 7.25 28.18 -10.13
C ASP A 163 8.05 28.92 -11.21
N ILE A 164 9.38 28.80 -11.20
CA ILE A 164 10.25 29.36 -12.23
C ILE A 164 9.97 28.68 -13.59
N LEU A 165 9.79 27.35 -13.61
CA LEU A 165 9.45 26.63 -14.84
C LEU A 165 8.11 27.08 -15.44
N ALA A 166 7.11 27.32 -14.59
CA ALA A 166 5.80 27.79 -15.03
C ALA A 166 5.88 29.20 -15.67
N GLN A 167 6.83 30.05 -15.23
CA GLN A 167 7.05 31.38 -15.79
C GLN A 167 7.75 31.36 -17.16
N ILE A 168 8.70 30.43 -17.35
CA ILE A 168 9.43 30.26 -18.62
C ILE A 168 8.48 29.79 -19.74
N ASP A 169 7.57 28.85 -19.46
CA ASP A 169 6.62 28.35 -20.45
C ASP A 169 5.56 29.39 -20.88
N ASN A 170 5.28 30.38 -20.04
CA ASN A 170 4.38 31.48 -20.37
C ASN A 170 5.04 32.55 -21.25
N THR A 171 6.33 32.42 -21.56
CA THR A 171 7.11 33.39 -22.34
C THR A 171 7.71 32.78 -23.61
N ALA A 172 6.93 32.65 -24.69
CA ALA A 172 7.45 32.56 -26.06
C ALA A 172 6.45 33.06 -27.11
N PRO A 173 6.90 33.72 -28.20
CA PRO A 173 7.82 34.85 -28.26
C PRO A 173 7.09 36.11 -28.77
N GLN A 174 7.22 37.24 -28.08
CA GLN A 174 7.05 38.54 -28.75
C GLN A 174 8.41 39.01 -29.26
N SER A 175 8.38 39.33 -30.54
CA SER A 175 9.42 39.83 -31.44
C SER A 175 10.31 40.98 -30.92
N GLN A 176 11.56 40.97 -31.41
CA GLN A 176 12.53 42.08 -31.59
C GLN A 176 13.24 42.58 -30.32
N GLN A 177 14.56 42.81 -30.25
CA GLN A 177 15.64 43.00 -31.23
C GLN A 177 17.03 42.74 -30.57
N PRO A 178 18.13 42.64 -31.33
CA PRO A 178 19.41 42.08 -30.87
C PRO A 178 20.39 43.16 -30.37
N HIS A 179 20.99 42.98 -29.18
CA HIS A 179 22.32 43.53 -28.91
C HIS A 179 23.13 42.69 -27.91
N GLN A 180 24.25 42.20 -28.45
CA GLN A 180 25.59 41.99 -27.86
C GLN A 180 25.84 40.80 -26.89
N GLN A 181 26.65 39.85 -27.37
CA GLN A 181 27.45 38.87 -26.62
C GLN A 181 28.74 39.54 -26.06
N PRO A 182 29.64 38.82 -25.36
CA PRO A 182 29.47 38.10 -24.09
C PRO A 182 30.59 38.52 -23.10
N GLU A 183 30.29 38.83 -21.84
CA GLU A 183 31.36 38.91 -20.83
C GLU A 183 31.57 37.55 -20.16
N GLN A 184 32.65 36.89 -20.59
CA GLN A 184 33.38 35.95 -19.73
C GLN A 184 33.79 36.72 -18.46
N SER A 185 33.55 36.15 -17.27
CA SER A 185 34.60 35.86 -16.28
C SER A 185 34.01 35.43 -14.92
N GLN A 186 34.78 34.55 -14.28
CA GLN A 186 34.85 34.25 -12.83
C GLN A 186 33.94 33.14 -12.29
N MET A 187 34.46 31.91 -12.42
CA MET A 187 34.32 30.89 -11.38
C MET A 187 34.91 31.43 -10.07
N GLU A 188 34.08 32.02 -9.22
CA GLU A 188 34.43 32.22 -7.81
C GLU A 188 33.84 31.09 -6.96
N LYS A 189 34.59 30.73 -5.92
CA LYS A 189 34.37 29.56 -5.06
C LYS A 189 33.00 29.66 -4.37
N PHE A 190 32.04 28.86 -4.80
CA PHE A 190 30.75 28.73 -4.15
C PHE A 190 30.83 27.79 -2.93
N SER A 191 30.06 28.11 -1.88
CA SER A 191 29.86 27.26 -0.70
C SER A 191 29.30 25.89 -1.09
N ASN A 192 29.57 24.85 -0.30
CA ASN A 192 29.16 23.46 -0.56
C ASN A 192 27.64 23.31 -0.77
N ASP A 193 26.84 24.16 -0.10
CA ASP A 193 25.38 24.16 -0.17
C ASP A 193 24.83 24.63 -1.54
N HIS A 194 25.57 25.49 -2.27
CA HIS A 194 25.17 25.94 -3.61
C HIS A 194 25.44 24.87 -4.68
N LEU A 195 26.43 24.00 -4.46
CA LEU A 195 26.73 22.87 -5.36
C LEU A 195 25.64 21.80 -5.27
N GLU A 196 25.11 21.53 -4.08
CA GLU A 196 23.96 20.64 -3.90
C GLU A 196 22.70 21.19 -4.60
N LEU A 197 22.43 22.49 -4.48
CA LEU A 197 21.30 23.13 -5.17
C LEU A 197 21.45 23.10 -6.70
N GLN A 198 22.66 23.34 -7.22
CA GLN A 198 22.96 23.21 -8.65
C GLN A 198 22.74 21.79 -9.17
N ASN A 199 23.14 20.78 -8.39
CA ASN A 199 22.89 19.38 -8.72
C ASN A 199 21.38 19.06 -8.73
N VAL A 200 20.61 19.58 -7.77
CA VAL A 200 19.15 19.44 -7.74
C VAL A 200 18.50 20.06 -8.98
N VAL A 201 18.86 21.32 -9.32
CA VAL A 201 18.34 22.02 -10.50
C VAL A 201 18.68 21.27 -11.79
N SER A 202 19.90 20.75 -11.90
CA SER A 202 20.35 19.96 -13.05
C SER A 202 19.50 18.69 -13.25
N LEU A 203 19.34 17.91 -12.18
CA LEU A 203 18.59 16.65 -12.21
C LEU A 203 17.09 16.85 -12.46
N VAL A 204 16.52 17.92 -11.90
CA VAL A 204 15.13 18.32 -12.16
C VAL A 204 14.97 18.74 -13.62
N SER A 205 15.89 19.55 -14.14
CA SER A 205 15.84 20.04 -15.52
C SER A 205 15.92 18.93 -16.55
N GLU A 206 16.72 17.88 -16.29
CA GLU A 206 16.80 16.68 -17.13
C GLU A 206 15.42 16.00 -17.28
N ILE A 207 14.66 15.92 -16.19
CA ILE A 207 13.33 15.30 -16.16
C ILE A 207 12.24 16.23 -16.66
N SER A 208 12.40 17.53 -16.50
CA SER A 208 11.50 18.53 -17.06
C SER A 208 11.72 18.78 -18.56
N GLY A 209 12.83 18.31 -19.13
CA GLY A 209 13.12 18.37 -20.57
C GLY A 209 13.66 19.73 -21.05
N LEU A 210 14.37 20.45 -20.19
CA LEU A 210 14.78 21.84 -20.43
C LEU A 210 16.13 21.96 -21.15
N SER A 211 16.36 23.12 -21.79
CA SER A 211 17.63 23.41 -22.45
C SER A 211 18.71 23.85 -21.46
N LYS A 212 19.99 23.72 -21.85
CA LYS A 212 21.13 24.19 -21.03
C LYS A 212 21.06 25.69 -20.71
N SER A 213 20.43 26.51 -21.56
CA SER A 213 20.25 27.96 -21.34
C SER A 213 19.18 28.28 -20.30
N ASP A 214 18.17 27.43 -20.14
CA ASP A 214 17.12 27.61 -19.13
C ASP A 214 17.68 27.25 -17.74
N MET A 215 18.55 26.23 -17.67
CA MET A 215 19.25 25.86 -16.43
C MET A 215 20.06 27.02 -15.84
N THR A 216 20.78 27.77 -16.68
CA THR A 216 21.60 28.89 -16.21
C THR A 216 20.75 30.02 -15.64
N LYS A 217 19.55 30.28 -16.19
CA LYS A 217 18.60 31.28 -15.68
C LYS A 217 17.96 30.85 -14.36
N ILE A 218 17.51 29.59 -14.28
CA ILE A 218 16.91 29.03 -13.05
C ILE A 218 17.93 29.06 -11.91
N THR A 219 19.18 28.68 -12.20
CA THR A 219 20.24 28.68 -11.19
C THR A 219 20.57 30.09 -10.72
N SER A 220 20.62 31.09 -11.61
CA SER A 220 20.84 32.49 -11.20
C SER A 220 19.68 33.05 -10.37
N GLU A 221 18.43 32.79 -10.76
CA GLU A 221 17.24 33.29 -10.05
C GLU A 221 17.06 32.63 -8.67
N LEU A 222 17.37 31.32 -8.54
CA LEU A 222 17.35 30.64 -7.24
C LEU A 222 18.44 31.14 -6.30
N ILE A 223 19.64 31.44 -6.82
CA ILE A 223 20.75 31.98 -6.03
C ILE A 223 20.41 33.40 -5.55
N GLU A 224 19.84 34.23 -6.42
CA GLU A 224 19.39 35.59 -6.09
C GLU A 224 18.23 35.59 -5.07
N GLY A 225 17.28 34.65 -5.21
CA GLY A 225 16.16 34.47 -4.28
C GLY A 225 16.54 33.90 -2.90
N LEU A 226 17.74 33.30 -2.76
CA LEU A 226 18.27 32.82 -1.48
C LEU A 226 19.13 33.87 -0.76
N GLN A 227 19.66 34.86 -1.48
CA GLN A 227 20.44 35.97 -0.89
C GLN A 227 19.56 37.07 -0.27
N ASN A 228 18.25 37.06 -0.52
CA ASN A 228 17.30 38.09 -0.04
C ASN A 228 16.47 37.69 1.19
N VAL A 229 16.91 36.72 2.00
CA VAL A 229 16.28 36.43 3.30
C VAL A 229 17.02 37.19 4.40
N GLU A 230 16.63 38.44 4.62
CA GLU A 230 16.96 39.17 5.86
C GLU A 230 16.34 38.43 7.06
N THR A 231 17.19 38.02 7.98
CA THR A 231 16.83 37.43 9.28
C THR A 231 16.17 38.46 10.19
N PRO A 232 15.02 38.16 10.83
CA PRO A 232 14.65 38.81 12.08
C PRO A 232 15.13 37.99 13.28
N GLU A 233 15.71 38.70 14.23
CA GLU A 233 16.37 38.25 15.46
C GLU A 233 15.50 37.33 16.35
N SER A 234 16.15 36.34 16.95
CA SER A 234 15.62 35.54 18.05
C SER A 234 16.05 36.13 19.40
N PRO A 235 15.16 36.29 20.40
CA PRO A 235 15.57 36.55 21.77
C PRO A 235 15.81 35.24 22.55
N LYS A 236 16.78 35.32 23.46
CA LYS A 236 17.36 34.26 24.32
C LYS A 236 16.37 33.68 25.35
N PRO A 237 16.62 32.46 25.88
CA PRO A 237 15.87 31.92 26.99
C PRO A 237 16.47 32.33 28.34
N ASP A 238 15.61 32.72 29.28
CA ASP A 238 15.95 32.87 30.70
C ASP A 238 15.73 31.55 31.45
N ASN A 239 16.71 31.22 32.29
CA ASN A 239 16.68 30.21 33.36
C ASN A 239 15.69 30.60 34.46
N VAL A 240 14.91 29.65 35.02
CA VAL A 240 14.76 29.45 36.48
C VAL A 240 14.40 27.97 36.80
N ASP A 241 15.04 27.51 37.86
CA ASP A 241 14.99 26.27 38.65
C ASP A 241 13.66 25.53 38.93
N SER A 242 13.81 24.19 38.98
CA SER A 242 13.54 23.26 40.09
C SER A 242 12.34 23.48 41.04
N GLN A 243 11.44 22.48 41.15
CA GLN A 243 11.23 21.64 42.36
C GLN A 243 10.03 20.65 42.32
N SER A 244 10.38 19.37 42.55
CA SER A 244 9.81 18.32 43.42
C SER A 244 8.30 17.97 43.56
N SER A 245 8.07 16.63 43.57
CA SER A 245 7.14 15.79 44.40
C SER A 245 5.62 15.99 44.23
N ASP A 246 4.74 14.99 44.31
CA ASP A 246 4.73 13.76 45.11
C ASP A 246 3.69 12.72 44.60
N GLU A 247 3.72 11.52 45.16
CA GLU A 247 2.92 10.32 44.87
C GLU A 247 1.39 10.43 45.16
N THR A 248 0.56 9.58 44.52
CA THR A 248 -0.24 8.54 45.24
C THR A 248 -1.04 7.58 44.33
N LYS A 249 -1.13 6.34 44.81
CA LYS A 249 -1.79 5.13 44.27
C LYS A 249 -3.32 5.13 44.39
N SER A 250 -4.00 4.36 43.54
CA SER A 250 -5.06 3.43 43.99
C SER A 250 -5.30 2.27 43.00
N SER A 251 -5.30 1.05 43.54
CA SER A 251 -5.72 -0.24 42.95
C SER A 251 -7.26 -0.29 42.72
N SER A 252 -7.96 -1.27 42.13
CA SER A 252 -7.76 -2.70 41.80
C SER A 252 -9.04 -3.18 41.09
N GLY A 253 -8.99 -4.26 40.29
CA GLY A 253 -10.19 -5.05 39.96
C GLY A 253 -10.11 -5.93 38.71
N GLU A 254 -9.45 -7.09 38.81
CA GLU A 254 -9.42 -8.17 37.80
C GLU A 254 -10.75 -8.93 37.64
N VAL A 255 -10.98 -9.46 36.44
CA VAL A 255 -11.70 -10.75 36.23
C VAL A 255 -10.93 -11.59 35.20
N LYS A 256 -10.57 -12.81 35.61
CA LYS A 256 -9.69 -13.79 34.94
C LYS A 256 -10.36 -14.61 33.82
N LYS A 257 -9.56 -15.00 32.82
CA LYS A 257 -9.65 -16.24 32.00
C LYS A 257 -8.22 -16.72 31.63
N PRO A 258 -8.00 -18.00 31.28
CA PRO A 258 -6.87 -18.79 31.78
C PRO A 258 -5.54 -18.62 31.02
N ASP A 259 -4.49 -18.61 31.84
CA ASP A 259 -3.04 -18.79 31.67
C ASP A 259 -2.47 -18.97 30.25
N SER A 260 -2.22 -17.84 29.59
CA SER A 260 -0.97 -17.67 28.84
C SER A 260 0.07 -17.13 29.81
N VAL A 261 1.23 -17.79 29.98
CA VAL A 261 2.32 -17.26 30.80
C VAL A 261 2.70 -15.86 30.28
N ALA A 262 2.34 -14.82 31.01
CA ALA A 262 2.63 -13.45 30.62
C ALA A 262 4.12 -13.17 30.80
N ILE A 263 4.84 -12.98 29.69
CA ILE A 263 6.25 -12.61 29.70
C ILE A 263 6.38 -11.22 30.36
N PRO A 264 7.20 -11.05 31.43
CA PRO A 264 7.49 -9.75 32.04
C PRO A 264 7.97 -8.72 31.02
N GLU A 265 7.54 -7.47 31.14
CA GLU A 265 7.91 -6.41 30.19
C GLU A 265 9.43 -6.19 30.10
N ASP A 266 10.15 -6.37 31.21
CA ASP A 266 11.61 -6.24 31.28
C ASP A 266 12.35 -7.31 30.48
N PHE A 267 11.69 -8.41 30.14
CA PHE A 267 12.26 -9.50 29.34
C PHE A 267 11.91 -9.40 27.85
N ARG A 268 11.06 -8.43 27.48
CA ARG A 268 10.64 -8.22 26.09
C ARG A 268 11.55 -7.21 25.40
N CYS A 269 11.88 -7.49 24.14
CA CYS A 269 12.54 -6.50 23.30
C CYS A 269 11.54 -5.38 22.97
N PRO A 270 11.88 -4.10 23.17
CA PRO A 270 10.98 -3.00 22.83
C PRO A 270 10.66 -2.84 21.33
N ILE A 271 11.44 -3.49 20.44
CA ILE A 271 11.22 -3.45 18.98
C ILE A 271 10.27 -4.58 18.55
N SER A 272 10.56 -5.82 18.94
CA SER A 272 9.78 -6.99 18.51
C SER A 272 8.62 -7.34 19.44
N LEU A 273 8.64 -6.85 20.68
CA LEU A 273 7.73 -7.21 21.76
C LEU A 273 7.79 -8.69 22.18
N GLU A 274 8.82 -9.42 21.72
CA GLU A 274 9.07 -10.83 22.04
C GLU A 274 10.14 -11.00 23.12
N LEU A 275 10.21 -12.17 23.75
CA LEU A 275 11.24 -12.53 24.75
C LEU A 275 12.65 -12.41 24.15
N MET A 276 13.54 -11.66 24.81
CA MET A 276 14.91 -11.47 24.37
C MET A 276 15.75 -12.75 24.51
N ARG A 277 16.47 -13.13 23.47
CA ARG A 277 17.38 -14.28 23.40
C ARG A 277 18.84 -13.85 23.59
N ASP A 278 19.21 -12.72 22.99
CA ASP A 278 20.51 -12.07 23.14
C ASP A 278 20.35 -10.59 23.48
N PRO A 279 20.03 -10.26 24.75
CA PRO A 279 19.81 -8.89 25.17
C PRO A 279 21.12 -8.08 25.08
N VAL A 280 21.08 -6.92 24.42
CA VAL A 280 22.17 -5.96 24.26
C VAL A 280 21.72 -4.55 24.63
N ILE A 281 22.64 -3.77 25.19
CA ILE A 281 22.44 -2.41 25.66
C ILE A 281 23.01 -1.45 24.62
N VAL A 282 22.23 -0.45 24.24
CA VAL A 282 22.68 0.70 23.43
C VAL A 282 23.16 1.85 24.31
N SER A 283 23.81 2.87 23.73
CA SER A 283 24.38 4.00 24.47
C SER A 283 23.40 4.76 25.37
N THR A 284 22.08 4.67 25.13
CA THR A 284 21.05 5.29 25.97
C THR A 284 20.63 4.41 27.15
N GLY A 285 21.31 3.29 27.40
CA GLY A 285 21.03 2.36 28.50
C GLY A 285 19.83 1.43 28.28
N GLN A 286 19.15 1.50 27.14
CA GLN A 286 18.02 0.61 26.83
C GLN A 286 18.51 -0.74 26.31
N THR A 287 17.80 -1.80 26.69
CA THR A 287 18.13 -3.17 26.27
C THR A 287 17.19 -3.64 25.15
N TYR A 288 17.77 -4.27 24.15
CA TYR A 288 17.07 -4.82 22.98
C TYR A 288 17.59 -6.20 22.66
N GLU A 289 16.85 -6.97 21.87
CA GLU A 289 17.40 -8.13 21.19
C GLU A 289 18.41 -7.66 20.12
N ARG A 290 19.60 -8.27 20.09
CA ARG A 290 20.72 -7.88 19.22
C ARG A 290 20.29 -7.73 17.76
N ALA A 291 19.60 -8.73 17.22
CA ALA A 291 19.23 -8.76 15.81
C ALA A 291 18.37 -7.55 15.40
N PHE A 292 17.40 -7.17 16.22
CA PHE A 292 16.47 -6.08 15.91
C PHE A 292 17.13 -4.71 16.01
N ILE A 293 17.95 -4.48 17.05
CA ILE A 293 18.62 -3.19 17.23
C ILE A 293 19.80 -3.01 16.26
N GLN A 294 20.50 -4.10 15.92
CA GLN A 294 21.55 -4.05 14.89
C GLN A 294 20.93 -3.66 13.54
N ARG A 295 19.82 -4.30 13.15
CA ARG A 295 19.11 -3.96 11.91
C ARG A 295 18.59 -2.52 11.90
N TRP A 296 18.08 -2.05 13.04
CA TRP A 296 17.65 -0.65 13.18
C TRP A 296 18.80 0.32 12.87
N ILE A 297 19.99 0.04 13.39
CA ILE A 297 21.21 0.82 13.14
C ILE A 297 21.67 0.69 11.68
N ASP A 298 21.66 -0.53 11.12
CA ASP A 298 22.10 -0.82 9.75
C ASP A 298 21.20 -0.13 8.70
N CYS A 299 19.93 0.11 9.02
CA CYS A 299 19.01 0.93 8.23
C CYS A 299 19.31 2.45 8.29
N GLY A 300 20.41 2.86 8.92
CA GLY A 300 20.83 4.27 9.02
C GLY A 300 20.17 5.05 10.16
N ASN A 301 19.34 4.40 10.98
CA ASN A 301 18.71 5.07 12.13
C ASN A 301 19.74 5.29 13.24
N ARG A 302 19.90 6.55 13.66
CA ARG A 302 20.85 6.94 14.72
C ARG A 302 20.17 7.33 16.03
N THR A 303 18.91 6.93 16.21
CA THR A 303 18.12 7.18 17.42
C THR A 303 17.79 5.87 18.13
N CYS A 304 17.59 5.92 19.43
CA CYS A 304 17.13 4.79 20.23
C CYS A 304 15.62 4.55 19.97
N PRO A 305 15.19 3.35 19.56
CA PRO A 305 13.78 3.09 19.22
C PRO A 305 12.78 3.44 20.32
N LYS A 306 13.11 3.13 21.58
CA LYS A 306 12.22 3.35 22.73
C LYS A 306 12.23 4.79 23.25
N THR A 307 13.40 5.42 23.34
CA THR A 307 13.54 6.76 23.96
C THR A 307 13.59 7.90 22.94
N GLN A 308 13.73 7.59 21.65
CA GLN A 308 13.93 8.54 20.55
C GLN A 308 15.18 9.44 20.70
N GLN A 309 16.02 9.19 21.70
CA GLN A 309 17.28 9.92 21.92
C GLN A 309 18.34 9.48 20.92
N LYS A 310 19.19 10.41 20.47
CA LYS A 310 20.30 10.11 19.55
C LYS A 310 21.31 9.18 20.24
N LEU A 311 21.71 8.12 19.55
CA LEU A 311 22.75 7.20 20.03
C LEU A 311 24.11 7.91 19.97
N GLN A 312 24.79 8.00 21.11
CA GLN A 312 26.14 8.59 21.21
C GLN A 312 27.18 7.71 20.51
N ASN A 313 26.98 6.39 20.57
CA ASN A 313 27.75 5.41 19.83
C ASN A 313 26.83 4.27 19.38
N LEU A 314 27.27 3.53 18.36
CA LEU A 314 26.54 2.41 17.77
C LEU A 314 27.00 1.05 18.33
N ALA A 315 27.80 1.05 19.41
CA ALA A 315 28.30 -0.16 20.01
C ALA A 315 27.19 -0.86 20.81
N LEU A 316 27.02 -2.17 20.59
CA LEU A 316 26.03 -3.00 21.28
C LEU A 316 26.71 -3.79 22.40
N THR A 317 26.50 -3.39 23.64
CA THR A 317 27.09 -4.04 24.82
C THR A 317 26.22 -5.22 25.26
N PRO A 318 26.70 -6.46 25.30
CA PRO A 318 25.89 -7.60 25.77
C PRO A 318 25.40 -7.42 27.22
N ASN A 319 24.12 -7.70 27.48
CA ASN A 319 23.53 -7.68 28.82
C ASN A 319 23.44 -9.09 29.40
N TYR A 320 24.58 -9.62 29.85
CA TYR A 320 24.65 -10.98 30.41
C TYR A 320 23.76 -11.16 31.66
N VAL A 321 23.55 -10.09 32.44
CA VAL A 321 22.71 -10.13 33.64
C VAL A 321 21.25 -10.39 33.27
N LEU A 322 20.70 -9.60 32.33
CA LEU A 322 19.32 -9.78 31.89
C LEU A 322 19.12 -11.14 31.21
N ARG A 323 20.14 -11.60 30.47
CA ARG A 323 20.12 -12.93 29.87
C ARG A 323 20.00 -14.04 30.92
N SER A 324 20.79 -13.98 31.99
CA SER A 324 20.70 -14.96 33.08
C SER A 324 19.33 -14.93 33.77
N LEU A 325 18.77 -13.74 33.98
CA LEU A 325 17.41 -13.58 34.56
C LEU A 325 16.33 -14.17 33.65
N ILE A 326 16.43 -13.99 32.34
CA ILE A 326 15.50 -14.58 31.36
C ILE A 326 15.58 -16.10 31.37
N LEU A 327 16.78 -16.68 31.45
CA LEU A 327 16.96 -18.13 31.50
C LEU A 327 16.36 -18.73 32.78
N GLN A 328 16.62 -18.10 33.93
CA GLN A 328 16.04 -18.51 35.20
C GLN A 328 14.50 -18.42 35.17
N TRP A 329 13.96 -17.35 34.59
CA TRP A 329 12.51 -17.19 34.44
C TRP A 329 11.89 -18.27 33.51
N CYS A 330 12.59 -18.65 32.43
CA CYS A 330 12.14 -19.73 31.55
C CYS A 330 12.08 -21.07 32.29
N GLU A 331 13.11 -21.37 33.10
CA GLU A 331 13.20 -22.57 33.94
C GLU A 331 12.07 -22.63 34.97
N GLU A 332 11.82 -21.52 35.67
CA GLU A 332 10.74 -21.41 36.68
C GLU A 332 9.33 -21.56 36.08
N LYS A 333 9.14 -21.22 34.80
CA LYS A 333 7.85 -21.28 34.11
C LYS A 333 7.67 -22.51 33.22
N GLY A 334 8.67 -23.40 33.15
CA GLY A 334 8.64 -24.57 32.27
C GLY A 334 8.57 -24.21 30.78
N ILE A 335 9.05 -23.01 30.41
CA ILE A 335 9.15 -22.56 29.02
C ILE A 335 10.52 -23.00 28.51
N GLU A 336 10.58 -23.61 27.31
CA GLU A 336 11.87 -23.96 26.71
C GLU A 336 12.75 -22.70 26.63
N PRO A 337 13.94 -22.71 27.25
CA PRO A 337 14.82 -21.56 27.23
C PRO A 337 15.20 -21.25 25.77
N PRO A 338 15.36 -19.97 25.40
CA PRO A 338 15.88 -19.61 24.09
C PRO A 338 17.30 -20.19 23.95
N SER A 339 17.37 -21.39 23.34
CA SER A 339 18.60 -22.16 23.19
C SER A 339 19.61 -21.36 22.38
N ARG A 340 20.83 -21.24 22.92
CA ARG A 340 22.02 -21.05 22.08
C ARG A 340 22.19 -22.34 21.27
N SER A 341 21.49 -22.49 20.15
CA SER A 341 22.07 -23.27 19.07
C SER A 341 23.44 -22.65 18.79
N LYS A 342 24.43 -23.47 18.44
CA LYS A 342 25.79 -23.05 18.08
C LYS A 342 25.80 -22.20 16.78
N SER A 343 25.12 -21.06 16.82
CA SER A 343 25.12 -19.99 15.86
C SER A 343 25.55 -18.74 16.63
N ASP A 344 26.78 -18.78 17.15
CA ASP A 344 27.48 -17.55 17.47
C ASP A 344 27.64 -16.81 16.15
N GLY A 345 27.02 -15.64 16.06
CA GLY A 345 27.02 -14.76 14.90
C GLY A 345 28.44 -14.29 14.56
N SER A 346 29.18 -15.16 13.89
CA SER A 346 30.21 -14.72 12.96
C SER A 346 29.51 -14.25 11.67
N PRO A 347 30.05 -13.24 10.97
CA PRO A 347 29.58 -12.80 9.65
C PRO A 347 29.49 -13.93 8.59
N LEU A 348 30.03 -15.11 8.88
CA LEU A 348 30.13 -16.25 7.96
C LEU A 348 28.85 -17.10 7.90
N GLU A 349 28.01 -17.15 8.95
CA GLU A 349 26.81 -18.02 8.96
C GLU A 349 25.55 -17.39 8.35
N VAL A 350 25.41 -16.05 8.40
CA VAL A 350 24.39 -15.33 7.59
C VAL A 350 24.63 -15.61 6.10
N GLY A 351 25.90 -15.75 5.71
CA GLY A 351 26.31 -16.23 4.38
C GLY A 351 25.83 -17.65 4.08
N GLY A 352 25.89 -18.59 5.03
CA GLY A 352 25.46 -19.98 4.81
C GLY A 352 23.97 -20.13 4.49
N ASN A 353 23.10 -19.47 5.27
CA ASN A 353 21.65 -19.49 5.00
C ASN A 353 21.30 -18.71 3.74
N ARG A 354 21.98 -17.60 3.46
CA ARG A 354 21.81 -16.83 2.22
C ARG A 354 22.23 -17.64 0.99
N LEU A 355 23.38 -18.31 1.02
CA LEU A 355 23.85 -19.18 -0.06
C LEU A 355 22.92 -20.36 -0.33
N ALA A 356 22.36 -20.96 0.72
CA ALA A 356 21.37 -22.03 0.59
C ALA A 356 20.08 -21.52 -0.08
N ILE A 357 19.60 -20.34 0.32
CA ILE A 357 18.44 -19.69 -0.31
C ILE A 357 18.75 -19.33 -1.76
N GLU A 358 19.91 -18.74 -2.06
CA GLU A 358 20.32 -18.41 -3.43
C GLU A 358 20.41 -19.66 -4.32
N ALA A 359 20.88 -20.79 -3.79
CA ALA A 359 20.88 -22.06 -4.49
C ALA A 359 19.45 -22.55 -4.79
N LEU A 360 18.52 -22.45 -3.82
CA LEU A 360 17.11 -22.76 -4.04
C LEU A 360 16.48 -21.86 -5.11
N VAL A 361 16.75 -20.55 -5.09
CA VAL A 361 16.24 -19.61 -6.09
C VAL A 361 16.78 -19.95 -7.48
N ARG A 362 18.06 -20.32 -7.61
CA ARG A 362 18.64 -20.78 -8.88
C ARG A 362 17.92 -22.03 -9.40
N ASN A 363 17.60 -22.97 -8.51
CA ASN A 363 16.91 -24.21 -8.86
C ASN A 363 15.46 -23.98 -9.33
N LEU A 364 14.81 -22.86 -8.99
CA LEU A 364 13.51 -22.48 -9.57
C LEU A 364 13.58 -22.26 -11.10
N SER A 365 14.77 -21.98 -11.64
CA SER A 365 15.00 -21.82 -13.08
C SER A 365 15.67 -23.04 -13.73
N SER A 366 15.79 -24.17 -13.02
CA SER A 366 16.36 -25.40 -13.57
C SER A 366 15.55 -25.94 -14.75
N SER A 367 16.22 -26.61 -15.70
CA SER A 367 15.56 -27.36 -16.77
C SER A 367 14.77 -28.56 -16.23
N SER A 368 15.16 -29.12 -15.07
CA SER A 368 14.49 -30.24 -14.42
C SER A 368 13.17 -29.78 -13.78
N LEU A 369 12.08 -30.48 -14.08
CA LEU A 369 10.78 -30.21 -13.46
C LEU A 369 10.79 -30.57 -11.97
N ASP A 370 11.42 -31.68 -11.61
CA ASP A 370 11.45 -32.14 -10.21
C ASP A 370 12.30 -31.22 -9.32
N GLU A 371 13.40 -30.67 -9.85
CA GLU A 371 14.21 -29.68 -9.12
C GLU A 371 13.44 -28.37 -8.90
N ARG A 372 12.76 -27.86 -9.94
CA ARG A 372 11.91 -26.66 -9.81
C ARG A 372 10.80 -26.86 -8.79
N LYS A 373 10.11 -27.99 -8.86
CA LYS A 373 9.02 -28.36 -7.95
C LYS A 373 9.51 -28.46 -6.51
N SER A 374 10.64 -29.14 -6.29
CA SER A 374 11.25 -29.31 -4.96
C SER A 374 11.74 -27.97 -4.39
N ALA A 375 12.37 -27.13 -5.21
CA ALA A 375 12.80 -25.80 -4.81
C ALA A 375 11.62 -24.91 -4.42
N ALA A 376 10.53 -24.92 -5.21
CA ALA A 376 9.31 -24.17 -4.87
C ALA A 376 8.67 -24.67 -3.57
N ALA A 377 8.65 -25.99 -3.35
CA ALA A 377 8.14 -26.60 -2.12
C ALA A 377 8.96 -26.19 -0.88
N GLU A 378 10.29 -26.14 -1.00
CA GLU A 378 11.17 -25.75 0.10
C GLU A 378 11.08 -24.25 0.39
N ILE A 379 11.05 -23.40 -0.64
CA ILE A 379 10.84 -21.96 -0.48
C ILE A 379 9.49 -21.67 0.20
N ARG A 380 8.42 -22.38 -0.19
CA ARG A 380 7.12 -22.31 0.49
C ARG A 380 7.23 -22.66 1.98
N SER A 381 8.01 -23.69 2.32
CA SER A 381 8.27 -24.12 3.70
C SER A 381 9.04 -23.05 4.49
N LEU A 382 10.11 -22.50 3.92
CA LEU A 382 10.93 -21.45 4.54
C LEU A 382 10.14 -20.17 4.80
N ALA A 383 9.36 -19.70 3.81
CA ALA A 383 8.53 -18.50 3.93
C ALA A 383 7.42 -18.64 5.00
N LYS A 384 6.98 -19.86 5.29
CA LYS A 384 6.00 -20.13 6.35
C LYS A 384 6.61 -19.97 7.76
N LYS A 385 7.88 -20.36 7.93
CA LYS A 385 8.53 -20.55 9.24
C LYS A 385 8.92 -19.25 9.96
N SER A 386 9.37 -18.22 9.23
CA SER A 386 9.89 -17.00 9.86
C SER A 386 9.76 -15.78 8.94
N THR A 387 9.56 -14.61 9.53
CA THR A 387 9.61 -13.31 8.84
C THR A 387 11.00 -13.03 8.25
N ASP A 388 12.08 -13.43 8.91
CA ASP A 388 13.45 -13.25 8.40
C ASP A 388 13.67 -14.02 7.10
N ASN A 389 13.14 -15.25 7.01
CA ASN A 389 13.18 -16.02 5.76
C ASN A 389 12.41 -15.31 4.65
N ARG A 390 11.27 -14.69 4.94
CA ARG A 390 10.49 -13.95 3.94
C ARG A 390 11.27 -12.76 3.39
N ILE A 391 12.05 -12.09 4.23
CA ILE A 391 12.91 -10.97 3.84
C ILE A 391 14.07 -11.49 3.00
N LEU A 392 14.82 -12.49 3.48
CA LEU A 392 15.96 -13.06 2.76
C LEU A 392 15.56 -13.64 1.40
N LEU A 393 14.42 -14.34 1.32
CA LEU A 393 13.89 -14.85 0.05
C LEU A 393 13.57 -13.73 -0.94
N ALA A 394 13.00 -12.62 -0.46
CA ALA A 394 12.72 -11.47 -1.31
C ALA A 394 14.02 -10.80 -1.79
N GLU A 395 15.00 -10.59 -0.90
CA GLU A 395 16.33 -10.05 -1.23
C GLU A 395 17.09 -10.93 -2.23
N SER A 396 16.96 -12.26 -2.11
CA SER A 396 17.56 -13.23 -3.04
C SER A 396 16.78 -13.40 -4.35
N SER A 397 15.86 -12.48 -4.69
CA SER A 397 15.09 -12.51 -5.95
C SER A 397 14.21 -13.76 -6.14
N ALA A 398 13.73 -14.39 -5.06
CA ALA A 398 12.80 -15.52 -5.17
C ALA A 398 11.46 -15.12 -5.79
N ILE A 399 10.98 -13.90 -5.52
CA ILE A 399 9.65 -13.43 -5.94
C ILE A 399 9.49 -13.48 -7.47
N PRO A 400 10.33 -12.83 -8.31
CA PRO A 400 10.21 -12.92 -9.77
C PRO A 400 10.26 -14.36 -10.31
N ALA A 401 11.12 -15.21 -9.74
CA ALA A 401 11.25 -16.60 -10.15
C ALA A 401 9.96 -17.41 -9.84
N LEU A 402 9.36 -17.19 -8.66
CA LEU A 402 8.08 -17.80 -8.28
C LEU A 402 6.94 -17.32 -9.18
N VAL A 403 6.90 -16.02 -9.53
CA VAL A 403 5.90 -15.47 -10.46
C VAL A 403 5.95 -16.18 -11.80
N LYS A 404 7.15 -16.43 -12.34
CA LYS A 404 7.31 -17.20 -13.59
C LYS A 404 6.76 -18.63 -13.49
N LEU A 405 6.91 -19.27 -12.33
CA LEU A 405 6.40 -20.64 -12.11
C LEU A 405 4.88 -20.74 -12.00
N LEU A 406 4.16 -19.63 -11.78
CA LEU A 406 2.69 -19.63 -11.83
C LEU A 406 2.14 -20.02 -13.21
N SER A 407 2.92 -19.83 -14.27
CA SER A 407 2.59 -20.27 -15.64
C SER A 407 3.01 -21.71 -15.95
N SER A 408 3.50 -22.47 -14.97
CA SER A 408 3.88 -23.88 -15.17
C SER A 408 2.68 -24.73 -15.54
N LYS A 409 2.88 -25.69 -16.46
CA LYS A 409 1.87 -26.72 -16.79
C LYS A 409 1.72 -27.78 -15.70
N ASP A 410 2.70 -27.90 -14.81
CA ASP A 410 2.65 -28.80 -13.66
C ASP A 410 1.87 -28.15 -12.52
N LEU A 411 0.68 -28.70 -12.23
CA LEU A 411 -0.23 -28.16 -11.22
C LEU A 411 0.41 -28.10 -9.84
N LYS A 412 1.25 -29.09 -9.47
CA LYS A 412 1.90 -29.10 -8.15
C LYS A 412 2.93 -28.00 -8.02
N THR A 413 3.73 -27.74 -9.05
CA THR A 413 4.66 -26.60 -9.11
C THR A 413 3.89 -25.27 -9.00
N GLN A 414 2.78 -25.13 -9.74
CA GLN A 414 1.95 -23.93 -9.70
C GLN A 414 1.36 -23.70 -8.29
N GLU A 415 0.86 -24.75 -7.63
CA GLU A 415 0.38 -24.72 -6.23
C GLU A 415 1.48 -24.30 -5.26
N HIS A 416 2.68 -24.87 -5.38
CA HIS A 416 3.81 -24.48 -4.54
C HIS A 416 4.20 -23.03 -4.73
N ALA A 417 4.23 -22.55 -5.99
CA ALA A 417 4.55 -21.18 -6.32
C ALA A 417 3.54 -20.17 -5.74
N VAL A 418 2.24 -20.38 -5.95
CA VAL A 418 1.21 -19.46 -5.43
C VAL A 418 1.18 -19.46 -3.90
N THR A 419 1.38 -20.61 -3.27
CA THR A 419 1.42 -20.71 -1.79
C THR A 419 2.67 -20.06 -1.22
N ALA A 420 3.82 -20.16 -1.91
CA ALA A 420 5.04 -19.46 -1.51
C ALA A 420 4.83 -17.94 -1.57
N LEU A 421 4.22 -17.42 -2.63
CA LEU A 421 3.89 -15.99 -2.76
C LEU A 421 2.91 -15.53 -1.68
N LEU A 422 1.88 -16.32 -1.36
CA LEU A 422 0.99 -16.06 -0.23
C LEU A 422 1.75 -15.98 1.10
N ASN A 423 2.66 -16.91 1.37
CA ASN A 423 3.45 -16.89 2.61
C ASN A 423 4.40 -15.69 2.66
N LEU A 424 4.99 -15.32 1.52
CA LEU A 424 5.84 -14.13 1.40
C LEU A 424 5.03 -12.84 1.61
N SER A 425 3.78 -12.79 1.13
CA SER A 425 2.91 -11.61 1.26
C SER A 425 2.44 -11.36 2.69
N ILE A 426 2.61 -12.30 3.62
CA ILE A 426 2.34 -12.06 5.05
C ILE A 426 3.18 -10.90 5.58
N TYR A 427 4.40 -10.71 5.07
CA TYR A 427 5.23 -9.55 5.40
C TYR A 427 4.84 -8.35 4.52
N ASP A 428 4.50 -7.21 5.12
CA ASP A 428 3.90 -6.06 4.43
C ASP A 428 4.79 -5.50 3.30
N GLN A 429 6.09 -5.38 3.54
CA GLN A 429 7.03 -4.84 2.54
C GLN A 429 7.13 -5.76 1.31
N ASN A 430 6.89 -7.06 1.47
CA ASN A 430 6.91 -8.01 0.34
C ASN A 430 5.66 -7.89 -0.54
N LYS A 431 4.52 -7.41 -0.03
CA LYS A 431 3.29 -7.27 -0.84
C LYS A 431 3.53 -6.41 -2.06
N GLU A 432 4.21 -5.28 -1.88
CA GLU A 432 4.55 -4.39 -2.96
C GLU A 432 5.54 -5.04 -3.94
N LEU A 433 6.58 -5.70 -3.45
CA LEU A 433 7.55 -6.42 -4.29
C LEU A 433 6.89 -7.51 -5.15
N ILE A 434 5.94 -8.25 -4.58
CA ILE A 434 5.15 -9.28 -5.29
C ILE A 434 4.36 -8.65 -6.42
N VAL A 435 3.67 -7.54 -6.16
CA VAL A 435 2.94 -6.85 -7.20
C VAL A 435 3.91 -6.29 -8.23
N VAL A 436 5.02 -5.64 -7.84
CA VAL A 436 6.11 -5.11 -8.71
C VAL A 436 6.65 -6.17 -9.67
N ALA A 437 6.82 -7.40 -9.19
CA ALA A 437 7.23 -8.52 -10.02
C ALA A 437 6.19 -9.00 -11.05
N GLY A 438 5.01 -8.37 -11.13
CA GLY A 438 3.96 -8.68 -12.10
C GLY A 438 3.06 -9.84 -11.71
N ALA A 439 2.95 -10.15 -10.40
CA ALA A 439 2.25 -11.36 -9.93
C ALA A 439 0.73 -11.36 -10.13
N ILE A 440 0.07 -10.20 -10.23
CA ILE A 440 -1.41 -10.11 -10.21
C ILE A 440 -2.06 -10.95 -11.31
N VAL A 441 -1.65 -10.75 -12.57
CA VAL A 441 -2.25 -11.46 -13.71
C VAL A 441 -2.01 -12.99 -13.62
N PRO A 442 -0.77 -13.48 -13.38
CA PRO A 442 -0.55 -14.91 -13.16
C PRO A 442 -1.32 -15.50 -11.97
N ILE A 443 -1.45 -14.78 -10.84
CA ILE A 443 -2.25 -15.24 -9.70
C ILE A 443 -3.73 -15.38 -10.10
N ILE A 444 -4.28 -14.42 -10.85
CA ILE A 444 -5.65 -14.49 -11.37
C ILE A 444 -5.82 -15.67 -12.35
N GLN A 445 -4.81 -15.97 -13.16
CA GLN A 445 -4.83 -17.16 -14.03
C GLN A 445 -4.89 -18.46 -13.21
N VAL A 446 -4.13 -18.57 -12.11
CA VAL A 446 -4.23 -19.70 -11.18
C VAL A 446 -5.62 -19.77 -10.54
N LEU A 447 -6.20 -18.62 -10.14
CA LEU A 447 -7.56 -18.56 -9.58
C LEU A 447 -8.63 -19.07 -10.56
N ARG A 448 -8.44 -18.84 -11.86
CA ARG A 448 -9.38 -19.26 -12.92
C ARG A 448 -9.22 -20.72 -13.30
N MET A 449 -7.99 -21.15 -13.55
CA MET A 449 -7.69 -22.41 -14.25
C MET A 449 -6.91 -23.43 -13.41
N GLY A 450 -6.50 -23.08 -12.20
CA GLY A 450 -5.71 -23.95 -11.33
C GLY A 450 -6.52 -25.08 -10.70
N SER A 451 -5.81 -25.96 -9.98
CA SER A 451 -6.45 -26.96 -9.11
C SER A 451 -7.26 -26.28 -8.00
N MET A 452 -8.17 -27.01 -7.35
CA MET A 452 -8.92 -26.43 -6.22
C MET A 452 -8.02 -25.86 -5.12
N GLU A 453 -6.94 -26.56 -4.77
CA GLU A 453 -5.94 -26.05 -3.81
C GLU A 453 -5.24 -24.78 -4.35
N GLY A 454 -4.87 -24.76 -5.64
CA GLY A 454 -4.27 -23.59 -6.27
C GLY A 454 -5.20 -22.37 -6.28
N ARG A 455 -6.48 -22.56 -6.61
CA ARG A 455 -7.50 -21.51 -6.64
C ARG A 455 -7.74 -20.92 -5.25
N GLU A 456 -7.81 -21.77 -4.23
CA GLU A 456 -7.95 -21.37 -2.83
C GLU A 456 -6.76 -20.52 -2.35
N ASN A 457 -5.54 -21.00 -2.60
CA ASN A 457 -4.33 -20.23 -2.27
C ASN A 457 -4.22 -18.93 -3.08
N ALA A 458 -4.67 -18.90 -4.33
CA ALA A 458 -4.71 -17.70 -5.15
C ALA A 458 -5.70 -16.66 -4.59
N ALA A 459 -6.90 -17.08 -4.15
CA ALA A 459 -7.87 -16.21 -3.50
C ALA A 459 -7.32 -15.62 -2.19
N ALA A 460 -6.65 -16.44 -1.36
CA ALA A 460 -5.99 -15.99 -0.15
C ALA A 460 -4.82 -15.00 -0.44
N ALA A 461 -4.05 -15.24 -1.50
CA ALA A 461 -2.99 -14.33 -1.94
C ALA A 461 -3.56 -12.99 -2.40
N ILE A 462 -4.64 -13.00 -3.19
CA ILE A 462 -5.36 -11.80 -3.61
C ILE A 462 -5.86 -11.02 -2.40
N PHE A 463 -6.48 -11.70 -1.41
CA PHE A 463 -6.88 -11.05 -0.17
C PHE A 463 -5.70 -10.36 0.52
N SER A 464 -4.60 -11.09 0.75
CA SER A 464 -3.40 -10.56 1.41
C SER A 464 -2.83 -9.33 0.68
N LEU A 465 -2.73 -9.38 -0.66
CA LEU A 465 -2.23 -8.27 -1.46
C LEU A 465 -3.19 -7.08 -1.45
N SER A 466 -4.50 -7.32 -1.47
CA SER A 466 -5.54 -6.28 -1.45
C SER A 466 -5.63 -5.50 -0.12
N LEU A 467 -4.92 -5.92 0.93
CA LEU A 467 -4.78 -5.13 2.15
C LEU A 467 -4.10 -3.77 1.89
N ILE A 468 -3.32 -3.67 0.81
CA ILE A 468 -2.85 -2.40 0.27
C ILE A 468 -3.92 -1.83 -0.67
N ASP A 469 -4.34 -0.58 -0.45
CA ASP A 469 -5.43 0.07 -1.20
C ASP A 469 -5.17 0.10 -2.72
N ASP A 470 -3.93 0.40 -3.12
CA ASP A 470 -3.48 0.47 -4.52
C ASP A 470 -3.74 -0.85 -5.26
N ASN A 471 -3.50 -1.96 -4.55
CA ASN A 471 -3.69 -3.29 -5.09
C ASN A 471 -5.18 -3.61 -5.27
N LYS A 472 -6.09 -3.01 -4.48
CA LYS A 472 -7.54 -3.23 -4.63
C LYS A 472 -8.02 -2.74 -5.99
N ILE A 473 -7.55 -1.58 -6.45
CA ILE A 473 -7.93 -1.02 -7.75
C ILE A 473 -7.36 -1.88 -8.86
N MET A 474 -6.07 -2.20 -8.80
CA MET A 474 -5.40 -2.97 -9.85
C MET A 474 -5.98 -4.38 -9.99
N ILE A 475 -6.16 -5.09 -8.87
CA ILE A 475 -6.74 -6.43 -8.88
C ILE A 475 -8.19 -6.38 -9.37
N GLY A 476 -9.00 -5.47 -8.84
CA GLY A 476 -10.42 -5.37 -9.18
C GLY A 476 -10.70 -4.91 -10.62
N SER A 477 -9.79 -4.12 -11.20
CA SER A 477 -9.86 -3.68 -12.61
C SER A 477 -9.30 -4.72 -13.57
N THR A 478 -8.61 -5.76 -13.09
CA THR A 478 -8.05 -6.80 -13.96
C THR A 478 -9.17 -7.70 -14.50
N PRO A 479 -9.30 -7.87 -15.83
CA PRO A 479 -10.37 -8.65 -16.42
C PRO A 479 -10.42 -10.10 -15.90
N GLY A 480 -11.60 -10.54 -15.46
CA GLY A 480 -11.82 -11.90 -14.96
C GLY A 480 -11.41 -12.11 -13.50
N ALA A 481 -10.85 -11.11 -12.81
CA ALA A 481 -10.44 -11.26 -11.41
C ALA A 481 -11.65 -11.46 -10.49
N ILE A 482 -12.62 -10.55 -10.57
CA ILE A 482 -13.82 -10.57 -9.74
C ILE A 482 -14.72 -11.74 -10.13
N GLU A 483 -14.87 -12.02 -11.42
CA GLU A 483 -15.65 -13.14 -11.94
C GLU A 483 -15.11 -14.49 -11.41
N ALA A 484 -13.78 -14.67 -11.40
CA ALA A 484 -13.17 -15.89 -10.90
C ALA A 484 -13.37 -16.08 -9.39
N LEU A 485 -13.34 -14.99 -8.62
CA LEU A 485 -13.66 -15.03 -7.18
C LEU A 485 -15.15 -15.35 -6.96
N VAL A 486 -16.06 -14.77 -7.75
CA VAL A 486 -17.49 -15.07 -7.69
C VAL A 486 -17.77 -16.55 -8.04
N GLU A 487 -17.07 -17.08 -9.04
CA GLU A 487 -17.15 -18.50 -9.40
C GLU A 487 -16.65 -19.39 -8.24
N LEU A 488 -15.50 -19.05 -7.63
CA LEU A 488 -14.99 -19.80 -6.47
C LEU A 488 -15.93 -19.71 -5.26
N LEU A 489 -16.60 -18.57 -5.05
CA LEU A 489 -17.64 -18.42 -4.02
C LEU A 489 -18.86 -19.32 -4.29
N GLN A 490 -19.21 -19.53 -5.56
CA GLN A 490 -20.34 -20.33 -5.98
C GLN A 490 -20.06 -21.84 -5.86
N SER A 491 -18.95 -22.31 -6.46
CA SER A 491 -18.67 -23.74 -6.66
C SER A 491 -17.42 -24.26 -5.94
N GLY A 492 -16.74 -23.43 -5.14
CA GLY A 492 -15.55 -23.83 -4.40
C GLY A 492 -15.81 -24.77 -3.23
N SER A 493 -14.73 -25.30 -2.65
CA SER A 493 -14.79 -26.02 -1.36
C SER A 493 -15.21 -25.08 -0.23
N SER A 494 -15.51 -25.62 0.96
CA SER A 494 -15.80 -24.79 2.13
C SER A 494 -14.66 -23.81 2.46
N ARG A 495 -13.40 -24.18 2.19
CA ARG A 495 -12.25 -23.27 2.31
C ARG A 495 -12.26 -22.22 1.20
N GLY A 496 -12.41 -22.65 -0.05
CA GLY A 496 -12.41 -21.74 -1.21
C GLY A 496 -13.52 -20.70 -1.17
N LYS A 497 -14.71 -21.07 -0.69
CA LYS A 497 -15.80 -20.11 -0.50
C LYS A 497 -15.45 -19.03 0.53
N LYS A 498 -14.79 -19.40 1.63
CA LYS A 498 -14.35 -18.44 2.65
C LYS A 498 -13.23 -17.54 2.17
N ASP A 499 -12.24 -18.11 1.48
CA ASP A 499 -11.13 -17.34 0.92
C ASP A 499 -11.64 -16.37 -0.16
N ALA A 500 -12.52 -16.83 -1.05
CA ALA A 500 -13.17 -15.98 -2.05
C ALA A 500 -14.02 -14.88 -1.42
N ALA A 501 -14.83 -15.21 -0.40
CA ALA A 501 -15.65 -14.23 0.30
C ALA A 501 -14.82 -13.13 0.96
N THR A 502 -13.71 -13.51 1.59
CA THR A 502 -12.80 -12.58 2.29
C THR A 502 -12.09 -11.67 1.28
N ALA A 503 -11.62 -12.22 0.16
CA ALA A 503 -11.04 -11.46 -0.94
C ALA A 503 -12.06 -10.47 -1.55
N LEU A 504 -13.28 -10.94 -1.86
CA LEU A 504 -14.35 -10.11 -2.42
C LEU A 504 -14.76 -8.99 -1.47
N PHE A 505 -14.91 -9.28 -0.18
CA PHE A 505 -15.21 -8.27 0.84
C PHE A 505 -14.18 -7.15 0.81
N ASN A 506 -12.89 -7.48 0.88
CA ASN A 506 -11.84 -6.49 0.96
C ASN A 506 -11.65 -5.71 -0.35
N LEU A 507 -11.78 -6.37 -1.51
CA LEU A 507 -11.76 -5.71 -2.82
C LEU A 507 -12.95 -4.77 -3.00
N CYS A 508 -14.14 -5.15 -2.54
CA CYS A 508 -15.36 -4.34 -2.65
C CYS A 508 -15.41 -3.18 -1.65
N ILE A 509 -14.44 -3.02 -0.74
CA ILE A 509 -14.33 -1.77 0.04
C ILE A 509 -14.20 -0.58 -0.91
N TYR A 510 -13.47 -0.75 -2.01
CA TYR A 510 -13.37 0.22 -3.10
C TYR A 510 -14.66 0.27 -3.93
N GLN A 511 -15.21 1.47 -4.17
CA GLN A 511 -16.56 1.66 -4.75
C GLN A 511 -16.71 1.02 -6.13
N ALA A 512 -15.77 1.26 -7.05
CA ALA A 512 -15.87 0.76 -8.41
C ALA A 512 -15.92 -0.79 -8.46
N ASN A 513 -15.27 -1.45 -7.50
CA ASN A 513 -15.30 -2.91 -7.40
C ASN A 513 -16.66 -3.46 -6.94
N LYS A 514 -17.49 -2.66 -6.24
CA LYS A 514 -18.85 -3.07 -5.83
C LYS A 514 -19.73 -3.29 -7.06
N VAL A 515 -19.69 -2.35 -8.00
CA VAL A 515 -20.44 -2.43 -9.27
C VAL A 515 -19.93 -3.60 -10.11
N ARG A 516 -18.60 -3.74 -10.23
CA ARG A 516 -17.99 -4.87 -10.94
C ARG A 516 -18.42 -6.22 -10.35
N ALA A 517 -18.48 -6.35 -9.02
CA ALA A 517 -18.95 -7.56 -8.36
C ALA A 517 -20.43 -7.87 -8.65
N VAL A 518 -21.30 -6.86 -8.67
CA VAL A 518 -22.71 -7.04 -9.06
C VAL A 518 -22.82 -7.48 -10.52
N ARG A 519 -22.08 -6.85 -11.43
CA ARG A 519 -22.04 -7.21 -12.86
C ARG A 519 -21.49 -8.62 -13.10
N ALA A 520 -20.52 -9.05 -12.28
CA ALA A 520 -19.99 -10.41 -12.26
C ALA A 520 -20.98 -11.45 -11.66
N GLY A 521 -22.17 -11.04 -11.22
CA GLY A 521 -23.21 -11.94 -10.74
C GLY A 521 -23.07 -12.38 -9.29
N ILE A 522 -22.35 -11.63 -8.44
CA ILE A 522 -22.11 -11.99 -7.02
C ILE A 522 -23.39 -12.22 -6.22
N LEU A 523 -24.51 -11.60 -6.59
CA LEU A 523 -25.75 -11.71 -5.82
C LEU A 523 -26.31 -13.15 -5.83
N VAL A 524 -26.12 -13.93 -6.89
CA VAL A 524 -26.61 -15.31 -6.97
C VAL A 524 -26.00 -16.21 -5.87
N PRO A 525 -24.66 -16.32 -5.73
CA PRO A 525 -24.06 -17.07 -4.63
C PRO A 525 -24.44 -16.52 -3.25
N LEU A 526 -24.50 -15.19 -3.08
CA LEU A 526 -24.84 -14.58 -1.78
C LEU A 526 -26.26 -14.94 -1.34
N ILE A 527 -27.24 -14.84 -2.24
CA ILE A 527 -28.64 -15.20 -1.93
C ILE A 527 -28.75 -16.69 -1.58
N ARG A 528 -28.05 -17.58 -2.31
CA ARG A 528 -28.03 -19.00 -1.97
C ARG A 528 -27.43 -19.27 -0.60
N MET A 529 -26.33 -18.58 -0.25
CA MET A 529 -25.70 -18.69 1.07
C MET A 529 -26.64 -18.23 2.21
N LEU A 530 -27.50 -17.25 1.96
CA LEU A 530 -28.55 -16.86 2.91
C LEU A 530 -29.64 -17.94 3.03
N GLN A 531 -30.03 -18.59 1.94
CA GLN A 531 -31.05 -19.65 1.92
C GLN A 531 -30.60 -20.94 2.63
N ASP A 532 -29.32 -21.33 2.48
CA ASP A 532 -28.75 -22.55 3.05
C ASP A 532 -28.42 -22.44 4.56
N SER A 533 -29.24 -21.69 5.31
CA SER A 533 -29.07 -21.32 6.72
C SER A 533 -28.84 -22.51 7.68
N SER A 534 -29.19 -23.73 7.27
CA SER A 534 -29.21 -24.91 8.12
C SER A 534 -27.91 -25.74 8.13
N ARG A 535 -26.92 -25.48 7.25
CA ARG A 535 -25.81 -26.43 7.07
C ARG A 535 -24.38 -25.91 7.24
N ASN A 536 -24.03 -24.68 6.87
CA ASN A 536 -22.60 -24.36 6.61
C ASN A 536 -22.02 -23.05 7.17
N GLY A 537 -22.71 -22.29 8.04
CA GLY A 537 -22.15 -21.06 8.64
C GLY A 537 -21.85 -19.92 7.66
N ALA A 538 -22.23 -20.07 6.38
CA ALA A 538 -21.94 -19.14 5.27
C ALA A 538 -22.77 -17.84 5.29
N VAL A 539 -23.73 -17.73 6.20
CA VAL A 539 -24.62 -16.56 6.32
C VAL A 539 -23.83 -15.32 6.73
N ASP A 540 -22.82 -15.48 7.59
CA ASP A 540 -21.97 -14.38 8.06
C ASP A 540 -21.17 -13.75 6.92
N GLU A 541 -20.55 -14.58 6.08
CA GLU A 541 -19.80 -14.15 4.90
C GLU A 541 -20.73 -13.43 3.91
N ALA A 542 -21.92 -13.98 3.66
CA ALA A 542 -22.88 -13.38 2.74
C ALA A 542 -23.36 -11.99 3.21
N LEU A 543 -23.75 -11.89 4.49
CA LEU A 543 -24.16 -10.61 5.09
C LEU A 543 -23.03 -9.59 5.11
N THR A 544 -21.79 -10.03 5.34
CA THR A 544 -20.61 -9.16 5.38
C THR A 544 -20.37 -8.53 4.01
N ILE A 545 -20.41 -9.30 2.93
CA ILE A 545 -20.28 -8.76 1.56
C ILE A 545 -21.47 -7.87 1.20
N LEU A 546 -22.71 -8.29 1.47
CA LEU A 546 -23.90 -7.47 1.20
C LEU A 546 -23.85 -6.12 1.94
N SER A 547 -23.31 -6.08 3.15
CA SER A 547 -23.17 -4.84 3.92
C SER A 547 -22.21 -3.83 3.28
N VAL A 548 -21.22 -4.30 2.52
CA VAL A 548 -20.32 -3.44 1.75
C VAL A 548 -20.99 -3.01 0.45
N LEU A 549 -21.61 -3.94 -0.28
CA LEU A 549 -22.27 -3.65 -1.56
C LEU A 549 -23.42 -2.65 -1.41
N VAL A 550 -24.25 -2.79 -0.37
CA VAL A 550 -25.43 -1.93 -0.14
C VAL A 550 -25.08 -0.45 0.10
N SER A 551 -23.80 -0.12 0.32
CA SER A 551 -23.37 1.29 0.42
C SER A 551 -23.43 2.03 -0.94
N HIS A 552 -23.43 1.31 -2.07
CA HIS A 552 -23.44 1.87 -3.42
C HIS A 552 -24.85 1.85 -4.05
N HIS A 553 -25.27 2.93 -4.73
CA HIS A 553 -26.65 3.08 -5.20
C HIS A 553 -27.07 2.04 -6.26
N GLU A 554 -26.22 1.78 -7.27
CA GLU A 554 -26.48 0.73 -8.28
C GLU A 554 -26.62 -0.66 -7.63
N CYS A 555 -25.78 -0.95 -6.62
CA CYS A 555 -25.81 -2.20 -5.90
C CYS A 555 -27.06 -2.33 -5.03
N LYS A 556 -27.56 -1.26 -4.40
CA LYS A 556 -28.85 -1.27 -3.68
C LYS A 556 -29.97 -1.73 -4.60
N THR A 557 -30.06 -1.13 -5.78
CA THR A 557 -31.09 -1.45 -6.78
C THR A 557 -31.01 -2.93 -7.18
N ALA A 558 -29.79 -3.43 -7.42
CA ALA A 558 -29.57 -4.84 -7.77
C ALA A 558 -29.94 -5.79 -6.61
N ILE A 559 -29.58 -5.46 -5.36
CA ILE A 559 -29.90 -6.25 -4.17
C ILE A 559 -31.42 -6.33 -3.95
N SER A 560 -32.14 -5.20 -4.11
CA SER A 560 -33.60 -5.19 -3.99
C SER A 560 -34.28 -6.06 -5.07
N LYS A 561 -33.79 -6.00 -6.32
CA LYS A 561 -34.27 -6.85 -7.42
C LYS A 561 -33.94 -8.33 -7.24
N ALA A 562 -32.88 -8.67 -6.51
CA ALA A 562 -32.46 -10.04 -6.25
C ALA A 562 -33.26 -10.76 -5.15
N HIS A 563 -34.40 -10.21 -4.72
CA HIS A 563 -35.26 -10.75 -3.66
C HIS A 563 -34.51 -11.01 -2.33
N ALA A 564 -33.53 -10.17 -1.98
CA ALA A 564 -32.81 -10.27 -0.72
C ALA A 564 -33.68 -9.92 0.50
N ILE A 565 -34.64 -9.00 0.34
CA ILE A 565 -35.42 -8.42 1.44
C ILE A 565 -36.15 -9.47 2.28
N PRO A 566 -36.93 -10.42 1.71
CA PRO A 566 -37.59 -11.47 2.50
C PRO A 566 -36.61 -12.29 3.35
N LEU A 567 -35.46 -12.68 2.77
CA LEU A 567 -34.44 -13.46 3.48
C LEU A 567 -33.82 -12.69 4.64
N LEU A 568 -33.60 -11.39 4.47
CA LEU A 568 -33.10 -10.52 5.54
C LEU A 568 -34.12 -10.40 6.68
N ILE A 569 -35.42 -10.32 6.37
CA ILE A 569 -36.48 -10.30 7.38
C ILE A 569 -36.55 -11.64 8.13
N ASP A 570 -36.42 -12.77 7.43
CA ASP A 570 -36.37 -14.09 8.07
C ASP A 570 -35.19 -14.21 9.03
N LEU A 571 -34.02 -13.68 8.66
CA LEU A 571 -32.86 -13.61 9.53
C LEU A 571 -33.07 -12.73 10.76
N LEU A 572 -33.89 -11.67 10.69
CA LEU A 572 -34.26 -10.90 11.88
C LEU A 572 -35.08 -11.74 12.87
N ARG A 573 -35.90 -12.68 12.38
CA ARG A 573 -36.73 -13.56 13.21
C ARG A 573 -35.89 -14.64 13.87
N SER A 574 -35.15 -15.41 13.08
CA SER A 574 -34.51 -16.67 13.52
C SER A 574 -32.99 -16.65 13.59
N GLY A 575 -32.32 -15.61 13.10
CA GLY A 575 -30.86 -15.53 13.05
C GLY A 575 -30.20 -15.30 14.42
N GLN A 576 -28.89 -15.51 14.49
CA GLN A 576 -28.09 -15.17 15.68
C GLN A 576 -27.99 -13.65 15.85
N ALA A 577 -27.61 -13.16 17.04
CA ALA A 577 -27.52 -11.73 17.33
C ALA A 577 -26.71 -10.93 16.28
N ARG A 578 -25.57 -11.48 15.83
CA ARG A 578 -24.75 -10.89 14.76
C ARG A 578 -25.47 -10.84 13.41
N ASN A 579 -26.19 -11.90 13.04
CA ASN A 579 -26.96 -11.94 11.79
C ASN A 579 -28.11 -10.94 11.83
N LYS A 580 -28.85 -10.86 12.95
CA LYS A 580 -29.93 -9.88 13.14
C LYS A 580 -29.41 -8.45 13.01
N GLU A 581 -28.27 -8.13 13.62
CA GLU A 581 -27.66 -6.81 13.53
C GLU A 581 -27.25 -6.44 12.09
N ASN A 582 -26.64 -7.37 11.37
CA ASN A 582 -26.20 -7.17 9.98
C ASN A 582 -27.40 -7.06 9.03
N ALA A 583 -28.41 -7.93 9.18
CA ALA A 583 -29.63 -7.88 8.40
C ALA A 583 -30.37 -6.54 8.58
N ALA A 584 -30.49 -6.05 9.83
CA ALA A 584 -31.08 -4.73 10.11
C ALA A 584 -30.26 -3.60 9.47
N ALA A 585 -28.93 -3.71 9.43
CA ALA A 585 -28.06 -2.72 8.79
C ALA A 585 -28.30 -2.64 7.27
N ILE A 586 -28.37 -3.79 6.62
CA ILE A 586 -28.60 -3.88 5.17
C ILE A 586 -30.00 -3.37 4.84
N LEU A 587 -31.02 -3.80 5.58
CA LEU A 587 -32.40 -3.32 5.38
C LEU A 587 -32.51 -1.79 5.58
N LEU A 588 -31.86 -1.24 6.61
CA LEU A 588 -31.81 0.22 6.81
C LEU A 588 -31.16 0.92 5.61
N ALA A 589 -30.04 0.40 5.10
CA ALA A 589 -29.37 0.98 3.95
C ALA A 589 -30.20 0.90 2.66
N LEU A 590 -30.95 -0.19 2.45
CA LEU A 590 -31.88 -0.38 1.32
C LEU A 590 -33.12 0.52 1.40
N CYS A 591 -33.63 0.79 2.60
CA CYS A 591 -34.86 1.58 2.79
C CYS A 591 -34.58 3.08 2.95
N LYS A 592 -33.36 3.48 3.32
CA LYS A 592 -33.01 4.89 3.49
C LYS A 592 -33.15 5.63 2.16
N LYS A 593 -34.12 6.54 2.10
CA LYS A 593 -34.53 7.31 0.90
C LYS A 593 -35.15 6.44 -0.22
N ASP A 594 -35.68 5.27 0.10
CA ASP A 594 -36.38 4.39 -0.85
C ASP A 594 -37.73 3.98 -0.26
N THR A 595 -38.79 4.65 -0.72
CA THR A 595 -40.16 4.44 -0.22
C THR A 595 -40.75 3.10 -0.64
N GLU A 596 -40.32 2.54 -1.78
CA GLU A 596 -40.82 1.27 -2.29
C GLU A 596 -40.29 0.10 -1.46
N ASN A 597 -38.98 0.08 -1.17
CA ASN A 597 -38.37 -0.91 -0.29
C ASN A 597 -38.93 -0.80 1.13
N LEU A 598 -39.15 0.43 1.61
CA LEU A 598 -39.70 0.67 2.94
C LEU A 598 -41.15 0.17 3.06
N ALA A 599 -41.99 0.41 2.05
CA ALA A 599 -43.33 -0.17 1.97
C ALA A 599 -43.29 -1.70 1.82
N CYS A 600 -42.31 -2.23 1.10
CA CYS A 600 -42.11 -3.67 0.93
C CYS A 600 -41.81 -4.37 2.26
N ILE A 601 -40.88 -3.85 3.08
CA ILE A 601 -40.58 -4.44 4.39
C ILE A 601 -41.76 -4.35 5.35
N GLY A 602 -42.58 -3.29 5.24
CA GLY A 602 -43.84 -3.15 5.99
C GLY A 602 -44.83 -4.26 5.63
N ARG A 603 -45.13 -4.44 4.34
CA ARG A 603 -46.02 -5.51 3.84
C ARG A 603 -45.54 -6.92 4.20
N LEU A 604 -44.23 -7.13 4.26
CA LEU A 604 -43.62 -8.42 4.64
C LEU A 604 -43.56 -8.66 6.16
N GLY A 605 -44.13 -7.76 6.96
CA GLY A 605 -44.25 -7.93 8.41
C GLY A 605 -42.92 -7.80 9.16
N ALA A 606 -42.02 -6.90 8.70
CA ALA A 606 -40.75 -6.64 9.38
C ALA A 606 -40.92 -5.95 10.75
N GLN A 607 -42.07 -5.32 11.02
CA GLN A 607 -42.31 -4.55 12.24
C GLN A 607 -42.13 -5.38 13.51
N ILE A 608 -42.65 -6.60 13.56
CA ILE A 608 -42.57 -7.47 14.74
C ILE A 608 -41.10 -7.79 15.09
N PRO A 609 -40.30 -8.40 14.19
CA PRO A 609 -38.91 -8.72 14.50
C PRO A 609 -38.04 -7.48 14.71
N LEU A 610 -38.33 -6.34 14.07
CA LEU A 610 -37.65 -5.08 14.34
C LEU A 610 -37.98 -4.54 15.75
N THR A 611 -39.24 -4.62 16.18
CA THR A 611 -39.66 -4.20 17.53
C THR A 611 -39.01 -5.06 18.61
N GLU A 612 -38.92 -6.37 18.37
CA GLU A 612 -38.19 -7.28 19.25
C GLU A 612 -36.71 -6.91 19.31
N LEU A 613 -36.06 -6.73 18.16
CA LEU A 613 -34.65 -6.38 18.07
C LEU A 613 -34.32 -5.03 18.73
N ALA A 614 -35.23 -4.05 18.66
CA ALA A 614 -35.10 -2.77 19.35
C ALA A 614 -35.11 -2.90 20.88
N LYS A 615 -35.72 -3.96 21.43
CA LYS A 615 -35.78 -4.23 22.87
C LYS A 615 -34.61 -5.09 23.34
N THR A 616 -34.29 -6.17 22.61
CA THR A 616 -33.40 -7.24 23.07
C THR A 616 -32.04 -7.29 22.36
N GLY A 617 -31.85 -6.53 21.28
CA GLY A 617 -30.62 -6.56 20.47
C GLY A 617 -29.40 -5.93 21.13
N THR A 618 -28.26 -5.99 20.44
CA THR A 618 -27.05 -5.20 20.76
C THR A 618 -27.35 -3.70 20.62
N ASP A 619 -26.58 -2.81 21.25
CA ASP A 619 -26.81 -1.36 21.13
C ASP A 619 -26.80 -0.87 19.67
N ARG A 620 -25.97 -1.49 18.83
CA ARG A 620 -25.94 -1.19 17.40
C ARG A 620 -27.17 -1.75 16.68
N ALA A 621 -27.63 -2.95 17.01
CA ALA A 621 -28.87 -3.51 16.47
C ALA A 621 -30.09 -2.69 16.89
N LYS A 622 -30.18 -2.29 18.16
CA LYS A 622 -31.25 -1.45 18.71
C LYS A 622 -31.36 -0.14 17.93
N ARG A 623 -30.26 0.61 17.78
CA ARG A 623 -30.25 1.86 17.02
C ARG A 623 -30.72 1.69 15.58
N LYS A 624 -30.25 0.65 14.88
CA LYS A 624 -30.65 0.35 13.49
C LYS A 624 -32.14 -0.01 13.40
N ALA A 625 -32.62 -0.85 14.31
CA ALA A 625 -34.02 -1.28 14.36
C ALA A 625 -34.97 -0.13 14.68
N THR A 626 -34.64 0.69 15.69
CA THR A 626 -35.40 1.90 16.03
C THR A 626 -35.48 2.86 14.84
N SER A 627 -34.35 3.12 14.16
CA SER A 627 -34.34 3.97 12.96
C SER A 627 -35.25 3.42 11.85
N LEU A 628 -35.22 2.11 11.58
CA LEU A 628 -36.12 1.48 10.61
C LEU A 628 -37.60 1.63 11.01
N LEU A 629 -37.93 1.44 12.29
CA LEU A 629 -39.30 1.60 12.81
C LEU A 629 -39.79 3.05 12.70
N GLU A 630 -38.94 4.04 12.97
CA GLU A 630 -39.24 5.45 12.76
C GLU A 630 -39.49 5.78 11.27
N HIS A 631 -38.74 5.15 10.37
CA HIS A 631 -38.97 5.29 8.94
C HIS A 631 -40.30 4.66 8.50
N LEU A 632 -40.65 3.48 9.04
CA LEU A 632 -41.92 2.81 8.79
C LEU A 632 -43.13 3.62 9.28
N SER A 633 -43.04 4.21 10.48
CA SER A 633 -44.14 4.98 11.05
C SER A 633 -44.46 6.25 10.26
N LYS A 634 -43.43 6.91 9.69
CA LYS A 634 -43.59 8.09 8.83
C LYS A 634 -44.37 7.81 7.54
N LEU A 635 -44.37 6.57 7.05
CA LEU A 635 -45.01 6.18 5.80
C LEU A 635 -46.48 5.79 5.97
N GLN A 636 -47.03 5.80 7.19
CA GLN A 636 -48.40 5.33 7.49
C GLN A 636 -48.69 3.91 6.96
N VAL A 637 -47.66 3.07 6.82
CA VAL A 637 -47.77 1.63 6.48
C VAL A 637 -47.95 0.78 7.75
N LEU A 638 -48.35 1.42 8.85
CA LEU A 638 -48.59 0.81 10.16
C LEU A 638 -50.07 0.80 10.50
#